data_AF-A0A6N8ZVS6-F1
#
_entry.id   AF-A0A6N8ZVS6-F1
#
_cell.length_a   1.000
_cell.length_b   1.000
_cell.length_c   1.000
_cell.angle_alpha   90.00
_cell.angle_beta   90.00
_cell.angle_gamma   90.00
#
_symmetry.space_group_name_H-M   'P 1'
#
loop_
_entity.id
_entity.type
_entity.pdbx_description
1 polymer ?
#
loop_
_entity_poly.entity_id
_entity_poly.type
_entity_poly.pdbx_seq_one_letter_code
_entity_poly.pdbx_strand_id
1 'polypeptide(L)'
;MTPSLETTEERPAWFVGAAFGGADDQTDRFVREGIWEHGFEDRWIEDVQSIRVGDRIAIKSAYTKKNDLPFDNRGQSVSVMAIKAVGEVTGNPGDGQRLKVDWTPVEPRREWYFYTHRPTVWRVIPRNFKSKGLIDFAFEGQDQDIDRFRNSPYWEARFGDQPDYRFSWTSFYTDFADRLFTFRDDRSALLDSIYRLPEDQVSYLTDRFADGTSGRLRDICPFTTMGTFHRHKRDTRRKIARELAGFLGMEEVEGDPLRSLDGIPILDPRNSWFFPYERERDDDHIDALWQVFADALQYADNEDETSRASLIRSFDDAISRKRVGRRLTFGLYWIRPHTFVSLDKYASTFISELGVYVPKGKPDGEAYLDLCDRLRLMFNDESMPVHSLPHLSAVAWDPENETGWDTETKNGQGPLQTKGKPPRPVKDEPPYSVENIVKEGCFLERDRLVMILDRWRVKKNLILQGPPGTGKTWLAKKLAFALIGSRSPSRVRPLQFHPSLSYEDFVRGWRPSGNTDNPLKLMDGPLLMAVEDAGKEPTQDFVVVVEEINRGNPAQIFGEMLTLLEADKRTPEEALTLSYPRHPAERVHVPDNLYVVGTMNIADRSLALVDLALRRRFAFVDLEPNFGEFWHRWVSEQSGLGRDFLDGIKQRLTDLNKNISEDDLLGPQFRVGHSVVTPSDEITNGVQWFTEVVETEIGPLLDEYWFDTPDKARSAKEELLKGLDS
;
A
#
# COMPACT_ATOMS: atom_id res chain seq x y z
N MET A 1 22.04 19.07 -44.75
CA MET A 1 21.56 19.71 -43.51
C MET A 1 20.11 19.35 -43.39
N THR A 2 19.83 18.31 -42.63
CA THR A 2 18.50 17.72 -42.45
C THR A 2 18.29 17.69 -40.94
N PRO A 3 17.18 18.23 -40.41
CA PRO A 3 16.99 18.32 -38.97
C PRO A 3 16.76 16.92 -38.40
N SER A 4 17.47 16.59 -37.32
CA SER A 4 17.22 15.41 -36.51
C SER A 4 15.85 15.53 -35.85
N LEU A 5 14.93 14.63 -36.20
CA LEU A 5 13.73 14.36 -35.41
C LEU A 5 14.18 13.63 -34.14
N GLU A 6 14.45 14.40 -33.08
CA GLU A 6 14.56 13.87 -31.73
C GLU A 6 13.17 13.42 -31.28
N THR A 7 12.97 12.11 -31.18
CA THR A 7 11.88 11.51 -30.42
C THR A 7 12.07 11.90 -28.95
N THR A 8 11.12 12.64 -28.39
CA THR A 8 11.07 12.95 -26.95
C THR A 8 10.87 11.67 -26.14
N GLU A 9 11.95 10.98 -25.81
CA GLU A 9 11.96 10.04 -24.69
C GLU A 9 11.42 10.77 -23.44
N GLU A 10 10.53 10.13 -22.67
CA GLU A 10 10.03 10.67 -21.40
C GLU A 10 11.17 10.74 -20.37
N ARG A 11 12.02 11.77 -20.49
CA ARG A 11 13.22 11.93 -19.68
C ARG A 11 12.84 12.15 -18.21
N PRO A 12 13.40 11.35 -17.27
CA PRO A 12 13.20 11.57 -15.85
C PRO A 12 13.78 12.93 -15.44
N ALA A 13 13.21 13.51 -14.38
CA ALA A 13 13.74 14.70 -13.73
C ALA A 13 14.19 14.36 -12.31
N TRP A 14 15.24 15.03 -11.86
CA TRP A 14 15.84 14.81 -10.55
C TRP A 14 15.54 15.99 -9.63
N PHE A 15 15.06 15.71 -8.43
CA PHE A 15 14.81 16.72 -7.41
C PHE A 15 15.73 16.47 -6.23
N VAL A 16 16.62 17.41 -5.97
CA VAL A 16 17.71 17.25 -5.02
C VAL A 16 17.67 18.24 -3.85
N GLY A 17 18.07 17.79 -2.67
CA GLY A 17 18.26 18.66 -1.50
C GLY A 17 19.60 19.40 -1.55
N ALA A 18 19.72 20.48 -0.79
CA ALA A 18 20.96 21.27 -0.67
C ALA A 18 21.41 21.51 0.78
N ALA A 19 20.80 20.89 1.77
CA ALA A 19 21.15 21.08 3.18
C ALA A 19 21.87 19.83 3.72
N PHE A 20 23.10 20.01 4.22
CA PHE A 20 23.88 19.01 4.97
C PHE A 20 24.92 19.70 5.86
N GLY A 21 25.44 19.01 6.87
CA GLY A 21 26.48 19.54 7.76
C GLY A 21 25.99 20.40 8.94
N GLY A 22 24.75 20.23 9.41
CA GLY A 22 24.25 20.93 10.60
C GLY A 22 23.33 22.14 10.33
N ALA A 23 22.58 22.09 9.22
CA ALA A 23 21.55 23.04 8.76
C ALA A 23 22.00 24.16 7.77
N ASP A 24 23.23 24.12 7.25
CA ASP A 24 23.66 25.09 6.24
C ASP A 24 23.13 24.72 4.83
N ASP A 25 22.27 25.57 4.30
CA ASP A 25 21.76 25.49 2.92
C ASP A 25 22.85 25.88 1.91
N GLN A 26 23.29 24.91 1.11
CA GLN A 26 24.37 25.07 0.13
C GLN A 26 23.90 25.57 -1.24
N THR A 27 22.61 25.92 -1.40
CA THR A 27 22.03 26.31 -2.70
C THR A 27 22.87 27.39 -3.41
N ASP A 28 23.24 28.48 -2.72
CA ASP A 28 24.02 29.56 -3.31
C ASP A 28 25.42 29.12 -3.76
N ARG A 29 26.03 28.21 -2.99
CA ARG A 29 27.34 27.63 -3.32
C ARG A 29 27.22 26.76 -4.57
N PHE A 30 26.21 25.92 -4.64
CA PHE A 30 25.95 25.00 -5.77
C PHE A 30 25.73 25.75 -7.06
N VAL A 31 24.89 26.78 -7.04
CA VAL A 31 24.66 27.67 -8.18
C VAL A 31 25.96 28.35 -8.61
N ARG A 32 26.71 28.93 -7.67
CA ARG A 32 27.95 29.68 -7.98
C ARG A 32 29.06 28.80 -8.53
N GLU A 33 29.21 27.59 -8.00
CA GLU A 33 30.28 26.65 -8.38
C GLU A 33 29.88 25.76 -9.57
N GLY A 34 28.62 25.76 -10.00
CA GLY A 34 28.13 24.91 -11.08
C GLY A 34 28.16 23.41 -10.72
N ILE A 35 27.90 23.09 -9.46
CA ILE A 35 27.97 21.72 -8.94
C ILE A 35 26.74 21.39 -8.10
N TRP A 36 26.60 20.10 -7.81
CA TRP A 36 25.77 19.61 -6.72
C TRP A 36 26.48 18.45 -6.01
N GLU A 37 26.34 18.37 -4.69
CA GLU A 37 26.83 17.25 -3.89
C GLU A 37 25.88 16.97 -2.73
N HIS A 38 25.80 15.72 -2.25
CA HIS A 38 24.87 15.37 -1.16
C HIS A 38 25.50 15.42 0.24
N GLY A 39 26.83 15.36 0.35
CA GLY A 39 27.56 15.52 1.61
C GLY A 39 27.50 14.33 2.58
N PHE A 40 27.05 13.15 2.14
CA PHE A 40 27.07 11.91 2.92
C PHE A 40 28.14 10.94 2.40
N GLU A 41 28.69 10.07 3.25
CA GLU A 41 29.72 9.11 2.84
C GLU A 41 29.12 7.92 2.07
N ASP A 42 28.01 7.34 2.57
CA ASP A 42 27.49 6.04 2.09
C ASP A 42 26.01 6.08 1.63
N ARG A 43 25.43 7.25 1.36
CA ARG A 43 24.02 7.38 0.93
C ARG A 43 23.90 7.82 -0.53
N TRP A 44 22.87 7.33 -1.22
CA TRP A 44 22.48 7.74 -2.59
C TRP A 44 23.54 7.52 -3.68
N ILE A 45 24.61 6.76 -3.40
CA ILE A 45 25.72 6.53 -4.34
C ILE A 45 25.21 6.00 -5.68
N GLU A 46 24.41 4.93 -5.65
CA GLU A 46 23.87 4.30 -6.85
C GLU A 46 22.92 5.24 -7.62
N ASP A 47 22.06 5.96 -6.89
CA ASP A 47 21.14 6.93 -7.50
C ASP A 47 21.89 8.05 -8.23
N VAL A 48 22.91 8.64 -7.57
CA VAL A 48 23.72 9.72 -8.15
C VAL A 48 24.57 9.22 -9.32
N GLN A 49 25.10 7.99 -9.25
CA GLN A 49 25.79 7.36 -10.37
C GLN A 49 24.88 7.13 -11.57
N SER A 50 23.57 6.94 -11.36
CA SER A 50 22.61 6.71 -12.42
C SER A 50 22.18 7.97 -13.18
N ILE A 51 22.48 9.17 -12.65
CA ILE A 51 22.14 10.46 -13.26
C ILE A 51 22.98 10.69 -14.52
N ARG A 52 22.33 11.01 -15.64
CA ARG A 52 23.00 11.17 -16.94
C ARG A 52 23.27 12.65 -17.25
N VAL A 53 24.31 12.88 -18.06
CA VAL A 53 24.51 14.20 -18.69
C VAL A 53 23.32 14.50 -19.59
N GLY A 54 22.75 15.69 -19.47
CA GLY A 54 21.50 16.10 -20.13
C GLY A 54 20.23 15.85 -19.32
N ASP A 55 20.32 15.24 -18.13
CA ASP A 55 19.17 15.10 -17.25
C ASP A 55 18.80 16.45 -16.62
N ARG A 56 17.49 16.70 -16.48
CA ARG A 56 16.95 17.86 -15.76
C ARG A 56 17.06 17.64 -14.26
N ILE A 57 17.52 18.66 -13.54
CA ILE A 57 17.72 18.60 -12.08
C ILE A 57 17.23 19.89 -11.39
N ALA A 58 16.61 19.77 -10.22
CA ALA A 58 16.07 20.89 -9.46
C ALA A 58 16.48 20.82 -7.99
N ILE A 59 16.97 21.93 -7.43
CA ILE A 59 17.18 22.07 -5.98
C ILE A 59 15.84 22.35 -5.30
N LYS A 60 15.49 21.52 -4.33
CA LYS A 60 14.26 21.61 -3.53
C LYS A 60 14.53 21.79 -2.04
N SER A 61 13.56 22.37 -1.34
CA SER A 61 13.39 22.21 0.11
C SER A 61 11.95 21.83 0.42
N ALA A 62 11.76 20.74 1.17
CA ALA A 62 10.46 20.31 1.65
C ALA A 62 10.24 20.75 3.10
N TYR A 63 9.06 21.28 3.40
CA TYR A 63 8.61 21.69 4.74
C TYR A 63 7.10 21.58 4.82
N THR A 64 6.49 21.94 5.94
CA THR A 64 5.03 22.07 6.05
C THR A 64 4.63 23.52 6.24
N LYS A 65 3.39 23.83 5.87
CA LYS A 65 2.82 25.16 6.01
C LYS A 65 1.37 25.04 6.45
N LYS A 66 0.97 25.83 7.46
CA LYS A 66 -0.39 25.85 8.02
C LYS A 66 -1.15 27.15 7.69
N ASN A 67 -0.43 28.24 7.48
CA ASN A 67 -0.98 29.57 7.19
C ASN A 67 -0.50 30.05 5.82
N ASP A 68 -1.13 31.08 5.26
CA ASP A 68 -0.75 31.66 3.96
C ASP A 68 -0.74 30.63 2.80
N LEU A 69 -1.75 29.74 2.81
CA LEU A 69 -2.00 28.76 1.75
C LEU A 69 -3.00 29.32 0.73
N PRO A 70 -2.88 28.97 -0.56
CA PRO A 70 -3.78 29.44 -1.61
C PRO A 70 -5.15 28.72 -1.62
N PHE A 71 -5.45 27.90 -0.60
CA PHE A 71 -6.69 27.15 -0.44
C PHE A 71 -7.01 26.98 1.04
N ASP A 72 -8.27 26.66 1.35
CA ASP A 72 -8.69 26.35 2.71
C ASP A 72 -8.16 24.97 3.14
N ASN A 73 -7.30 24.98 4.15
CA ASN A 73 -6.70 23.79 4.73
C ASN A 73 -7.43 23.28 5.98
N ARG A 74 -8.49 23.96 6.43
CA ARG A 74 -9.28 23.61 7.62
C ARG A 74 -8.41 23.46 8.87
N GLY A 75 -7.40 24.31 8.99
CA GLY A 75 -6.43 24.28 10.08
C GLY A 75 -5.48 23.08 10.07
N GLN A 76 -5.39 22.32 8.96
CA GLN A 76 -4.43 21.22 8.81
C GLN A 76 -3.14 21.68 8.13
N SER A 77 -1.98 21.27 8.63
CA SER A 77 -0.70 21.51 7.96
C SER A 77 -0.65 20.79 6.60
N VAL A 78 -0.04 21.43 5.60
CA VAL A 78 0.14 20.88 4.26
C VAL A 78 1.62 20.78 3.94
N SER A 79 2.03 19.68 3.32
CA SER A 79 3.39 19.52 2.81
C SER A 79 3.64 20.43 1.61
N VAL A 80 4.72 21.20 1.69
CA VAL A 80 5.17 22.16 0.68
C VAL A 80 6.58 21.80 0.23
N MET A 81 6.85 21.97 -1.05
CA MET A 81 8.17 21.83 -1.65
C MET A 81 8.50 23.09 -2.44
N ALA A 82 9.44 23.87 -1.93
CA ALA A 82 9.93 25.04 -2.64
C ALA A 82 11.04 24.64 -3.63
N ILE A 83 10.92 25.09 -4.87
CA ILE A 83 11.97 24.97 -5.88
C ILE A 83 12.85 26.21 -5.81
N LYS A 84 14.16 26.00 -5.59
CA LYS A 84 15.15 27.07 -5.39
C LYS A 84 16.00 27.34 -6.63
N ALA A 85 16.32 26.30 -7.38
CA ALA A 85 17.08 26.38 -8.62
C ALA A 85 16.71 25.20 -9.51
N VAL A 86 16.84 25.37 -10.81
CA VAL A 86 16.66 24.32 -11.82
C VAL A 86 17.83 24.33 -12.77
N GLY A 87 18.16 23.21 -13.40
CA GLY A 87 19.32 23.12 -14.25
C GLY A 87 19.38 21.82 -15.05
N GLU A 88 20.44 21.72 -15.84
CA GLU A 88 20.77 20.52 -16.62
C GLU A 88 22.14 19.98 -16.17
N VAL A 89 22.22 18.66 -16.02
CA VAL A 89 23.47 18.00 -15.62
C VAL A 89 24.46 18.06 -16.79
N THR A 90 25.59 18.75 -16.60
CA THR A 90 26.65 18.91 -17.62
C THR A 90 27.79 17.90 -17.48
N GLY A 91 27.85 17.19 -16.35
CA GLY A 91 28.88 16.17 -16.12
C GLY A 91 28.61 15.32 -14.88
N ASN A 92 28.85 14.01 -14.97
CA ASN A 92 28.84 13.09 -13.84
C ASN A 92 30.20 12.37 -13.75
N PRO A 93 31.02 12.62 -12.71
CA PRO A 93 32.30 11.93 -12.52
C PRO A 93 32.16 10.42 -12.23
N GLY A 94 30.98 9.94 -11.88
CA GLY A 94 30.73 8.54 -11.51
C GLY A 94 31.15 8.17 -10.07
N ASP A 95 31.52 9.16 -9.25
CA ASP A 95 31.90 8.95 -7.84
C ASP A 95 30.71 8.72 -6.90
N GLY A 96 29.47 8.94 -7.38
CA GLY A 96 28.26 8.82 -6.58
C GLY A 96 28.08 9.93 -5.53
N GLN A 97 28.88 10.99 -5.62
CA GLN A 97 28.88 12.09 -4.65
C GLN A 97 28.59 13.43 -5.29
N ARG A 98 29.16 13.70 -6.47
CA ARG A 98 29.10 15.02 -7.12
C ARG A 98 28.52 14.97 -8.52
N LEU A 99 27.89 16.07 -8.90
CA LEU A 99 27.49 16.38 -10.27
C LEU A 99 28.01 17.76 -10.67
N LYS A 100 28.27 17.95 -11.97
CA LYS A 100 28.38 19.27 -12.59
C LYS A 100 27.04 19.62 -13.21
N VAL A 101 26.55 20.83 -12.93
CA VAL A 101 25.21 21.26 -13.32
C VAL A 101 25.27 22.71 -13.76
N ASP A 102 24.58 23.01 -14.86
CA ASP A 102 24.31 24.39 -15.27
C ASP A 102 23.03 24.88 -14.58
N TRP A 103 23.18 25.70 -13.54
CA TRP A 103 22.09 26.11 -12.66
C TRP A 103 21.49 27.46 -13.07
N THR A 104 20.16 27.51 -13.04
CA THR A 104 19.34 28.72 -13.11
C THR A 104 18.58 28.90 -11.78
N PRO A 105 18.85 29.97 -11.00
CA PRO A 105 18.10 30.28 -9.79
C PRO A 105 16.62 30.55 -10.07
N VAL A 106 15.74 30.19 -9.14
CA VAL A 106 14.30 30.47 -9.20
C VAL A 106 13.93 31.47 -8.12
N GLU A 107 13.66 32.72 -8.52
CA GLU A 107 13.30 33.82 -7.62
C GLU A 107 12.06 34.62 -8.13
N PRO A 108 11.01 34.82 -7.30
CA PRO A 108 10.84 34.25 -5.97
C PRO A 108 10.66 32.73 -6.04
N ARG A 109 11.09 32.03 -4.98
CA ARG A 109 10.93 30.59 -4.85
C ARG A 109 9.47 30.19 -5.08
N ARG A 110 9.24 29.21 -5.95
CA ARG A 110 7.90 28.70 -6.25
C ARG A 110 7.57 27.53 -5.32
N GLU A 111 6.41 27.58 -4.68
CA GLU A 111 5.94 26.57 -3.73
C GLU A 111 5.01 25.56 -4.42
N TRP A 112 5.37 24.28 -4.35
CA TRP A 112 4.54 23.15 -4.77
C TRP A 112 3.88 22.50 -3.55
N TYR A 113 2.58 22.28 -3.59
CA TYR A 113 1.78 21.71 -2.51
C TYR A 113 1.42 20.27 -2.80
N PHE A 114 1.26 19.41 -1.79
CA PHE A 114 0.89 18.00 -2.01
C PHE A 114 1.94 17.23 -2.83
N TYR A 115 1.88 15.89 -2.84
CA TYR A 115 2.83 15.04 -3.59
C TYR A 115 4.31 15.51 -3.48
N THR A 116 4.76 15.78 -2.25
CA THR A 116 6.14 16.20 -1.99
C THR A 116 6.97 14.99 -1.57
N HIS A 117 8.29 15.05 -1.80
CA HIS A 117 9.21 13.98 -1.40
C HIS A 117 10.39 14.57 -0.64
N ARG A 118 10.64 14.04 0.55
CA ARG A 118 11.65 14.57 1.47
C ARG A 118 13.08 14.09 1.19
N PRO A 119 13.34 12.80 0.86
CA PRO A 119 14.69 12.31 0.58
C PRO A 119 15.52 13.20 -0.34
N THR A 120 16.82 13.32 -0.03
CA THR A 120 17.76 14.24 -0.67
C THR A 120 17.85 14.01 -2.17
N VAL A 121 17.78 12.78 -2.66
CA VAL A 121 17.75 12.47 -4.08
C VAL A 121 16.41 11.87 -4.42
N TRP A 122 15.69 12.48 -5.37
CA TRP A 122 14.41 11.99 -5.83
C TRP A 122 14.35 11.95 -7.36
N ARG A 123 14.23 10.74 -7.90
CA ARG A 123 13.99 10.51 -9.32
C ARG A 123 12.49 10.54 -9.61
N VAL A 124 12.06 11.44 -10.48
CA VAL A 124 10.66 11.59 -10.90
C VAL A 124 10.52 11.23 -12.37
N ILE A 125 9.65 10.25 -12.66
CA ILE A 125 9.31 9.82 -14.01
C ILE A 125 7.89 10.32 -14.32
N PRO A 126 7.59 10.94 -15.47
CA PRO A 126 6.31 11.59 -15.76
C PRO A 126 5.15 10.60 -16.06
N ARG A 127 4.90 9.63 -15.17
CA ARG A 127 3.93 8.53 -15.38
C ARG A 127 2.47 8.88 -15.13
N ASN A 128 2.20 9.89 -14.30
CA ASN A 128 0.85 10.30 -13.94
C ASN A 128 0.76 11.82 -13.79
N PHE A 129 -0.45 12.33 -13.57
CA PHE A 129 -0.70 13.77 -13.45
C PHE A 129 0.10 14.44 -12.32
N LYS A 130 0.40 13.71 -11.23
CA LYS A 130 1.14 14.24 -10.08
C LYS A 130 2.61 14.44 -10.43
N SER A 131 3.24 13.40 -10.97
CA SER A 131 4.65 13.41 -11.38
C SER A 131 4.90 14.33 -12.59
N LYS A 132 4.00 14.31 -13.57
CA LYS A 132 4.09 15.18 -14.75
C LYS A 132 3.87 16.64 -14.36
N GLY A 133 2.82 16.93 -13.59
CA GLY A 133 2.54 18.28 -13.11
C GLY A 133 3.68 18.87 -12.29
N LEU A 134 4.37 18.07 -11.47
CA LEU A 134 5.55 18.54 -10.74
C LEU A 134 6.72 18.89 -11.66
N ILE A 135 6.97 18.07 -12.70
CA ILE A 135 8.03 18.32 -13.68
C ILE A 135 7.70 19.60 -14.47
N ASP A 136 6.48 19.72 -14.97
CA ASP A 136 6.01 20.89 -15.71
C ASP A 136 6.05 22.15 -14.85
N PHE A 137 5.74 22.03 -13.55
CA PHE A 137 5.87 23.12 -12.60
C PHE A 137 7.32 23.55 -12.42
N ALA A 138 8.23 22.60 -12.18
CA ALA A 138 9.62 22.94 -11.90
C ALA A 138 10.34 23.49 -13.13
N PHE A 139 10.19 22.85 -14.29
CA PHE A 139 11.03 23.10 -15.47
C PHE A 139 10.34 23.89 -16.59
N GLU A 140 9.00 23.83 -16.69
CA GLU A 140 8.25 24.42 -17.81
C GLU A 140 7.45 25.68 -17.40
N GLY A 141 7.58 26.12 -16.15
CA GLY A 141 6.91 27.33 -15.65
C GLY A 141 5.40 27.20 -15.48
N GLN A 142 4.83 26.00 -15.57
CA GLN A 142 3.40 25.77 -15.40
C GLN A 142 2.98 25.93 -13.93
N ASP A 143 1.78 26.42 -13.68
CA ASP A 143 1.24 26.48 -12.31
C ASP A 143 0.66 25.14 -11.88
N GLN A 144 0.66 24.90 -10.57
CA GLN A 144 0.07 23.69 -10.02
C GLN A 144 -1.46 23.73 -10.09
N ASP A 145 -2.07 22.65 -10.58
CA ASP A 145 -3.52 22.42 -10.51
C ASP A 145 -3.94 21.98 -9.09
N ILE A 146 -3.93 22.94 -8.15
CA ILE A 146 -4.19 22.70 -6.72
C ILE A 146 -5.53 22.00 -6.48
N ASP A 147 -6.58 22.37 -7.21
CA ASP A 147 -7.91 21.81 -7.03
C ASP A 147 -7.98 20.33 -7.42
N ARG A 148 -7.26 19.92 -8.47
CA ARG A 148 -7.15 18.50 -8.82
C ARG A 148 -6.43 17.69 -7.74
N PHE A 149 -5.40 18.23 -7.09
CA PHE A 149 -4.76 17.54 -5.97
C PHE A 149 -5.70 17.45 -4.78
N ARG A 150 -6.30 18.58 -4.36
CA ARG A 150 -7.21 18.66 -3.22
C ARG A 150 -8.37 17.66 -3.33
N ASN A 151 -8.90 17.44 -4.53
CA ASN A 151 -10.03 16.54 -4.78
C ASN A 151 -9.62 15.11 -5.20
N SER A 152 -8.34 14.76 -5.19
CA SER A 152 -7.92 13.38 -5.46
C SER A 152 -8.09 12.47 -4.22
N PRO A 153 -8.27 11.15 -4.38
CA PRO A 153 -8.73 10.26 -3.30
C PRO A 153 -7.92 10.31 -1.99
N TYR A 154 -6.61 10.62 -2.06
CA TYR A 154 -5.73 10.72 -0.88
C TYR A 154 -5.90 12.03 -0.08
N TRP A 155 -6.23 13.13 -0.76
CA TRP A 155 -6.33 14.47 -0.15
C TRP A 155 -7.77 14.95 0.03
N GLU A 156 -8.73 14.40 -0.73
CA GLU A 156 -10.14 14.81 -0.77
C GLU A 156 -10.76 14.96 0.62
N ALA A 157 -10.63 13.93 1.47
CA ALA A 157 -11.20 13.97 2.82
C ALA A 157 -10.66 15.12 3.70
N ARG A 158 -9.43 15.59 3.45
CA ARG A 158 -8.79 16.66 4.21
C ARG A 158 -9.03 18.03 3.58
N PHE A 159 -8.81 18.13 2.27
CA PHE A 159 -8.65 19.41 1.56
C PHE A 159 -9.62 19.60 0.39
N GLY A 160 -10.37 18.55 0.01
CA GLY A 160 -11.30 18.59 -1.12
C GLY A 160 -12.56 19.42 -0.84
N ASP A 161 -13.31 19.72 -1.89
CA ASP A 161 -14.44 20.64 -1.84
C ASP A 161 -15.69 20.03 -1.17
N GLN A 162 -15.81 18.70 -1.17
CA GLN A 162 -16.82 17.97 -0.41
C GLN A 162 -16.18 17.33 0.84
N PRO A 163 -16.32 17.94 2.03
CA PRO A 163 -15.74 17.38 3.24
C PRO A 163 -16.35 16.00 3.56
N ASP A 164 -15.49 14.99 3.70
CA ASP A 164 -15.91 13.70 4.26
C ASP A 164 -16.12 13.86 5.77
N TYR A 165 -17.36 14.19 6.15
CA TYR A 165 -17.74 14.36 7.56
C TYR A 165 -17.56 13.09 8.41
N ARG A 166 -17.26 11.92 7.82
CA ARG A 166 -16.93 10.71 8.61
C ARG A 166 -15.67 10.90 9.44
N PHE A 167 -14.74 11.75 9.01
CA PHE A 167 -13.45 11.98 9.66
C PHE A 167 -13.26 13.41 10.19
N SER A 168 -14.34 14.19 10.32
CA SER A 168 -14.27 15.56 10.87
C SER A 168 -13.69 15.64 12.29
N TRP A 169 -13.67 14.52 13.02
CA TRP A 169 -13.10 14.45 14.37
C TRP A 169 -11.57 14.60 14.36
N THR A 170 -10.90 14.35 13.22
CA THR A 170 -9.44 14.40 13.14
C THR A 170 -8.91 15.81 13.38
N SER A 171 -9.57 16.83 12.82
CA SER A 171 -9.20 18.23 13.02
C SER A 171 -9.43 18.67 14.47
N PHE A 172 -10.54 18.25 15.08
CA PHE A 172 -10.83 18.50 16.48
C PHE A 172 -9.77 17.87 17.40
N TYR A 173 -9.34 16.63 17.16
CA TYR A 173 -8.29 16.02 17.99
C TYR A 173 -6.90 16.62 17.79
N THR A 174 -6.58 17.07 16.57
CA THR A 174 -5.32 17.78 16.30
C THR A 174 -5.26 19.09 17.12
N ASP A 175 -6.30 19.92 17.09
CA ASP A 175 -6.35 21.17 17.90
C ASP A 175 -6.41 20.86 19.40
N PHE A 176 -7.17 19.84 19.81
CA PHE A 176 -7.19 19.39 21.20
C PHE A 176 -5.77 19.04 21.70
N ALA A 177 -4.99 18.31 20.89
CA ALA A 177 -3.62 17.94 21.23
C ALA A 177 -2.69 19.16 21.30
N ASP A 178 -2.80 20.09 20.35
CA ASP A 178 -2.02 21.33 20.32
C ASP A 178 -2.26 22.16 21.59
N ARG A 179 -3.51 22.26 22.04
CA ARG A 179 -3.84 23.01 23.26
C ARG A 179 -3.49 22.25 24.53
N LEU A 180 -3.68 20.93 24.54
CA LEU A 180 -3.27 20.06 25.64
C LEU A 180 -1.76 20.17 25.90
N PHE A 181 -0.95 20.33 24.84
CA PHE A 181 0.50 20.52 24.97
C PHE A 181 0.88 21.69 25.88
N THR A 182 0.07 22.76 25.91
CA THR A 182 0.36 23.95 26.72
C THR A 182 0.30 23.70 28.24
N PHE A 183 -0.30 22.58 28.66
CA PHE A 183 -0.40 22.15 30.06
C PHE A 183 0.70 21.17 30.47
N ARG A 184 1.71 20.93 29.62
CA ARG A 184 2.84 20.04 29.93
C ARG A 184 3.52 20.37 31.26
N ASP A 185 3.64 21.66 31.57
CA ASP A 185 4.30 22.18 32.77
C ASP A 185 3.32 22.56 33.91
N ASP A 186 2.01 22.50 33.67
CA ASP A 186 0.94 22.69 34.68
C ASP A 186 -0.11 21.57 34.61
N ARG A 187 0.33 20.37 34.98
CA ARG A 187 -0.51 19.16 34.97
C ARG A 187 -1.54 19.15 36.10
N SER A 188 -1.30 19.93 37.16
CA SER A 188 -2.24 20.11 38.27
C SER A 188 -3.53 20.78 37.82
N ALA A 189 -3.44 21.86 37.05
CA ALA A 189 -4.63 22.53 36.50
C ALA A 189 -5.44 21.61 35.59
N LEU A 190 -4.75 20.74 34.83
CA LEU A 190 -5.37 19.73 33.98
C LEU A 190 -6.10 18.65 34.78
N LEU A 191 -5.50 18.15 35.87
CA LEU A 191 -6.16 17.20 36.77
C LEU A 191 -7.39 17.81 37.43
N ASP A 192 -7.28 19.04 37.92
CA ASP A 192 -8.38 19.75 38.57
C ASP A 192 -9.57 19.93 37.62
N SER A 193 -9.32 20.19 36.33
CA SER A 193 -10.39 20.30 35.35
C SER A 193 -11.05 18.94 35.05
N ILE A 194 -10.27 17.87 34.95
CA ILE A 194 -10.81 16.51 34.79
C ILE A 194 -11.68 16.14 35.99
N TYR A 195 -11.28 16.43 37.22
CA TYR A 195 -12.10 16.13 38.40
C TYR A 195 -13.35 17.00 38.58
N ARG A 196 -13.60 17.98 37.71
CA ARG A 196 -14.90 18.69 37.63
C ARG A 196 -15.95 17.89 36.86
N LEU A 197 -15.54 16.87 36.09
CA LEU A 197 -16.45 15.95 35.44
C LEU A 197 -17.26 15.15 36.47
N PRO A 198 -18.45 14.63 36.11
CA PRO A 198 -19.25 13.77 36.98
C PRO A 198 -18.47 12.60 37.60
N GLU A 199 -18.75 12.30 38.87
CA GLU A 199 -17.99 11.30 39.66
C GLU A 199 -17.97 9.90 39.01
N ASP A 200 -19.06 9.48 38.38
CA ASP A 200 -19.15 8.20 37.66
C ASP A 200 -18.22 8.13 36.45
N GLN A 201 -17.80 9.28 35.91
CA GLN A 201 -16.88 9.38 34.78
C GLN A 201 -15.41 9.41 35.20
N VAL A 202 -15.09 9.83 36.43
CA VAL A 202 -13.70 9.99 36.90
C VAL A 202 -13.31 9.13 38.11
N SER A 203 -14.26 8.41 38.71
CA SER A 203 -14.02 7.52 39.87
C SER A 203 -12.92 6.47 39.63
N TYR A 204 -12.71 6.07 38.38
CA TYR A 204 -11.65 5.14 38.01
C TYR A 204 -10.24 5.75 38.11
N LEU A 205 -10.09 7.07 38.18
CA LEU A 205 -8.83 7.82 38.34
C LEU A 205 -8.34 7.81 39.80
N THR A 206 -8.36 6.63 40.44
CA THR A 206 -7.92 6.43 41.82
C THR A 206 -6.57 5.71 41.87
N ASP A 207 -5.53 6.40 42.32
CA ASP A 207 -4.16 5.90 42.45
C ASP A 207 -3.94 5.07 43.73
N ARG A 208 -2.85 4.31 43.76
CA ARG A 208 -2.33 3.63 44.95
C ARG A 208 -0.93 4.15 45.26
N PHE A 209 -0.81 4.85 46.38
CA PHE A 209 0.42 5.52 46.79
C PHE A 209 1.40 4.54 47.45
N ALA A 210 2.67 4.96 47.52
CA ALA A 210 3.74 4.15 48.12
C ALA A 210 3.51 3.82 49.61
N ASP A 211 2.76 4.66 50.33
CA ASP A 211 2.37 4.46 51.73
C ASP A 211 1.23 3.43 51.92
N GLY A 212 0.72 2.84 50.84
CA GLY A 212 -0.36 1.85 50.85
C GLY A 212 -1.77 2.45 50.86
N THR A 213 -1.90 3.78 50.92
CA THR A 213 -3.19 4.47 50.80
C THR A 213 -3.63 4.61 49.34
N SER A 214 -4.88 5.00 49.11
CA SER A 214 -5.43 5.23 47.77
C SER A 214 -6.15 6.58 47.74
N GLY A 215 -6.09 7.26 46.59
CA GLY A 215 -6.69 8.59 46.45
C GLY A 215 -6.65 9.08 45.01
N ARG A 216 -6.98 10.35 44.79
CA ARG A 216 -6.92 10.97 43.45
C ARG A 216 -5.51 10.92 42.89
N LEU A 217 -5.38 10.77 41.57
CA LEU A 217 -4.12 10.97 40.86
C LEU A 217 -3.48 12.31 41.25
N ARG A 218 -2.16 12.29 41.47
CA ARG A 218 -1.33 13.48 41.71
C ARG A 218 -0.69 14.03 40.43
N ASP A 219 -0.62 13.21 39.39
CA ASP A 219 -0.08 13.59 38.09
C ASP A 219 -0.78 12.78 36.97
N ILE A 220 -0.79 13.30 35.74
CA ILE A 220 -1.44 12.70 34.58
C ILE A 220 -0.64 12.93 33.29
N CYS A 221 -0.62 11.90 32.44
CA CYS A 221 -0.01 11.97 31.12
C CYS A 221 -1.04 12.39 30.04
N PRO A 222 -0.60 12.95 28.90
CA PRO A 222 -1.52 13.51 27.90
C PRO A 222 -2.42 12.45 27.26
N PHE A 223 -1.90 11.23 27.06
CA PHE A 223 -2.67 10.13 26.51
C PHE A 223 -3.76 9.61 27.45
N THR A 224 -3.53 9.66 28.77
CA THR A 224 -4.57 9.30 29.76
C THR A 224 -5.63 10.41 29.84
N THR A 225 -5.23 11.68 29.69
CA THR A 225 -6.16 12.81 29.56
C THR A 225 -7.10 12.64 28.36
N MET A 226 -6.59 12.36 27.16
CA MET A 226 -7.45 12.05 26.01
C MET A 226 -8.25 10.76 26.22
N GLY A 227 -7.64 9.76 26.86
CA GLY A 227 -8.26 8.50 27.22
C GLY A 227 -9.51 8.63 28.11
N THR A 228 -9.70 9.76 28.80
CA THR A 228 -10.91 10.04 29.58
C THR A 228 -12.19 9.93 28.76
N PHE A 229 -12.17 10.34 27.49
CA PHE A 229 -13.33 10.21 26.59
C PHE A 229 -13.21 9.06 25.57
N HIS A 230 -12.16 8.22 25.60
CA HIS A 230 -12.02 7.04 24.72
C HIS A 230 -12.35 5.71 25.40
N ARG A 231 -13.02 5.75 26.56
CA ARG A 231 -13.40 4.58 27.36
C ARG A 231 -14.92 4.44 27.61
N HIS A 232 -15.74 5.35 27.07
CA HIS A 232 -17.18 5.41 27.31
C HIS A 232 -18.00 5.13 26.04
N LYS A 233 -19.32 5.01 26.17
CA LYS A 233 -20.26 4.94 25.03
C LYS A 233 -20.27 6.26 24.24
N ARG A 234 -20.57 6.20 22.93
CA ARG A 234 -20.46 7.33 21.96
C ARG A 234 -20.96 8.69 22.50
N ASP A 235 -22.14 8.76 23.08
CA ASP A 235 -22.69 10.04 23.59
C ASP A 235 -21.89 10.63 24.74
N THR A 236 -21.45 9.79 25.69
CA THR A 236 -20.59 10.20 26.80
C THR A 236 -19.23 10.68 26.30
N ARG A 237 -18.66 10.03 25.27
CA ARG A 237 -17.39 10.44 24.65
C ARG A 237 -17.48 11.87 24.13
N ARG A 238 -18.55 12.19 23.39
CA ARG A 238 -18.78 13.54 22.85
C ARG A 238 -18.89 14.59 23.95
N LYS A 239 -19.65 14.28 25.02
CA LYS A 239 -19.85 15.21 26.13
C LYS A 239 -18.53 15.54 26.83
N ILE A 240 -17.77 14.51 27.24
CA ILE A 240 -16.49 14.71 27.94
C ILE A 240 -15.49 15.44 27.03
N ALA A 241 -15.40 15.07 25.75
CA ALA A 241 -14.52 15.74 24.80
C ALA A 241 -14.83 17.23 24.67
N ARG A 242 -16.11 17.63 24.62
CA ARG A 242 -16.53 19.04 24.56
C ARG A 242 -16.25 19.79 25.86
N GLU A 243 -16.50 19.18 27.01
CA GLU A 243 -16.22 19.82 28.31
C GLU A 243 -14.71 20.09 28.49
N LEU A 244 -13.87 19.12 28.15
CA LEU A 244 -12.41 19.30 28.18
C LEU A 244 -11.93 20.28 27.11
N ALA A 245 -12.50 20.27 25.91
CA ALA A 245 -12.18 21.25 24.86
C ALA A 245 -12.48 22.69 25.30
N GLY A 246 -13.62 22.91 25.97
CA GLY A 246 -13.96 24.20 26.55
C GLY A 246 -12.96 24.65 27.63
N PHE A 247 -12.47 23.73 28.46
CA PHE A 247 -11.39 24.02 29.41
C PHE A 247 -10.06 24.38 28.73
N LEU A 248 -9.72 23.68 27.64
CA LEU A 248 -8.54 23.98 26.83
C LEU A 248 -8.71 25.28 26.01
N GLY A 249 -9.86 25.96 26.09
CA GLY A 249 -10.14 27.21 25.40
C GLY A 249 -10.37 27.03 23.89
N MET A 250 -10.70 25.83 23.42
CA MET A 250 -11.03 25.58 22.02
C MET A 250 -12.29 26.36 21.63
N GLU A 251 -12.25 27.03 20.48
CA GLU A 251 -13.40 27.72 19.92
C GLU A 251 -14.42 26.71 19.37
N GLU A 252 -15.71 27.07 19.37
CA GLU A 252 -16.72 26.23 18.71
C GLU A 252 -16.49 26.24 17.20
N VAL A 253 -16.17 25.08 16.65
CA VAL A 253 -16.00 24.87 15.21
C VAL A 253 -17.38 24.79 14.53
N GLU A 254 -17.51 25.39 13.36
CA GLU A 254 -18.73 25.31 12.55
C GLU A 254 -18.95 23.89 12.01
N GLY A 255 -20.16 23.35 12.21
CA GLY A 255 -20.47 21.93 12.00
C GLY A 255 -20.02 21.07 13.20
N ASP A 256 -20.76 20.01 13.56
CA ASP A 256 -20.39 19.17 14.71
C ASP A 256 -19.19 18.26 14.35
N PRO A 257 -17.94 18.57 14.77
CA PRO A 257 -16.77 17.80 14.33
C PRO A 257 -16.76 16.39 14.94
N LEU A 258 -17.50 16.17 16.03
CA LEU A 258 -17.65 14.89 16.70
C LEU A 258 -18.90 14.12 16.25
N ARG A 259 -19.57 14.57 15.18
CA ARG A 259 -20.77 13.92 14.59
C ARG A 259 -20.50 12.47 14.19
N SER A 260 -19.30 12.17 13.70
CA SER A 260 -18.81 10.81 13.49
C SER A 260 -17.70 10.51 14.49
N LEU A 261 -17.62 9.26 14.95
CA LEU A 261 -16.52 8.76 15.79
C LEU A 261 -15.86 7.52 15.15
N ASP A 262 -16.08 7.33 13.85
CA ASP A 262 -15.62 6.15 13.12
C ASP A 262 -14.09 6.19 12.94
N GLY A 263 -13.46 5.01 13.07
CA GLY A 263 -12.01 4.87 12.99
C GLY A 263 -11.25 5.30 14.25
N ILE A 264 -11.92 5.68 15.34
CA ILE A 264 -11.25 6.05 16.59
C ILE A 264 -11.08 4.81 17.49
N PRO A 265 -9.84 4.37 17.79
CA PRO A 265 -9.62 3.25 18.69
C PRO A 265 -10.05 3.61 20.13
N ILE A 266 -10.60 2.63 20.85
CA ILE A 266 -11.10 2.77 22.23
C ILE A 266 -10.25 2.00 23.23
N LEU A 267 -10.24 2.46 24.48
CA LEU A 267 -9.55 1.82 25.60
C LEU A 267 -10.49 0.84 26.33
N ASP A 268 -9.90 -0.21 26.91
CA ASP A 268 -10.59 -1.06 27.90
C ASP A 268 -10.97 -0.20 29.12
N PRO A 269 -12.26 -0.09 29.49
CA PRO A 269 -12.68 0.69 30.66
C PRO A 269 -12.05 0.23 31.99
N ARG A 270 -11.60 -1.03 32.06
CA ARG A 270 -10.90 -1.60 33.22
C ARG A 270 -9.42 -1.25 33.24
N ASN A 271 -8.88 -0.75 32.13
CA ASN A 271 -7.45 -0.48 31.96
C ASN A 271 -7.23 0.67 30.95
N SER A 272 -7.59 1.89 31.35
CA SER A 272 -7.53 3.06 30.48
C SER A 272 -6.36 4.01 30.78
N TRP A 273 -5.43 3.62 31.66
CA TRP A 273 -4.26 4.43 31.99
C TRP A 273 -3.06 3.98 31.19
N PHE A 274 -2.21 4.94 30.84
CA PHE A 274 -0.94 4.68 30.16
C PHE A 274 0.22 4.48 31.12
N PHE A 275 -0.01 4.52 32.44
CA PHE A 275 1.01 4.37 33.48
C PHE A 275 0.51 3.45 34.63
N PRO A 276 1.41 2.86 35.44
CA PRO A 276 1.04 2.08 36.62
C PRO A 276 0.71 2.98 37.82
N TYR A 277 0.19 2.39 38.89
CA TYR A 277 -0.01 3.11 40.16
C TYR A 277 1.29 3.71 40.68
N GLU A 278 1.21 4.80 41.43
CA GLU A 278 2.37 5.53 42.00
C GLU A 278 3.36 4.60 42.70
N ARG A 279 2.89 3.65 43.52
CA ARG A 279 3.75 2.65 44.19
C ARG A 279 4.58 1.73 43.27
N GLU A 280 4.28 1.73 41.97
CA GLU A 280 4.84 0.85 40.94
C GLU A 280 5.37 1.66 39.74
N ARG A 281 5.37 3.00 39.84
CA ARG A 281 5.69 3.94 38.77
C ARG A 281 7.06 4.57 39.04
N ASP A 282 7.85 4.74 37.99
CA ASP A 282 9.12 5.47 38.05
C ASP A 282 8.85 6.98 38.14
N ASP A 283 9.74 7.75 38.76
CA ASP A 283 9.52 9.19 38.99
C ASP A 283 9.35 9.99 37.69
N ASP A 284 10.08 9.62 36.63
CA ASP A 284 10.07 10.27 35.31
C ASP A 284 9.08 9.63 34.31
N HIS A 285 8.25 8.67 34.76
CA HIS A 285 7.38 7.89 33.88
C HIS A 285 6.36 8.75 33.12
N ILE A 286 5.77 9.73 33.80
CA ILE A 286 4.80 10.65 33.17
C ILE A 286 5.53 11.67 32.30
N ASP A 287 6.74 12.08 32.66
CA ASP A 287 7.58 12.96 31.85
C ASP A 287 7.95 12.31 30.51
N ALA A 288 8.30 11.02 30.51
CA ALA A 288 8.55 10.25 29.29
C ALA A 288 7.34 10.26 28.34
N LEU A 289 6.12 10.16 28.87
CA LEU A 289 4.88 10.20 28.09
C LEU A 289 4.57 11.61 27.55
N TRP A 290 4.90 12.67 28.28
CA TRP A 290 4.84 14.03 27.77
C TRP A 290 5.93 14.33 26.73
N GLN A 291 7.12 13.74 26.88
CA GLN A 291 8.22 13.91 25.95
C GLN A 291 7.90 13.29 24.58
N VAL A 292 7.44 12.04 24.53
CA VAL A 292 7.03 11.42 23.26
C VAL A 292 5.82 12.12 22.64
N PHE A 293 4.90 12.67 23.45
CA PHE A 293 3.80 13.49 22.96
C PHE A 293 4.35 14.76 22.26
N ALA A 294 5.27 15.48 22.90
CA ALA A 294 5.89 16.68 22.33
C ALA A 294 6.65 16.38 21.02
N ASP A 295 7.51 15.36 21.03
CA ASP A 295 8.28 14.96 19.85
C ASP A 295 7.37 14.47 18.71
N ALA A 296 6.22 13.85 19.03
CA ALA A 296 5.26 13.40 18.03
C ALA A 296 4.51 14.57 17.36
N LEU A 297 4.16 15.62 18.12
CA LEU A 297 3.61 16.85 17.54
C LEU A 297 4.66 17.51 16.64
N GLN A 298 5.89 17.68 17.14
CA GLN A 298 6.99 18.27 16.38
C GLN A 298 7.31 17.48 15.11
N TYR A 299 7.35 16.15 15.18
CA TYR A 299 7.55 15.30 14.01
C TYR A 299 6.39 15.39 13.03
N ALA A 300 5.13 15.40 13.47
CA ALA A 300 4.01 15.53 12.55
C ALA A 300 3.96 16.90 11.86
N ASP A 301 4.41 17.95 12.56
CA ASP A 301 4.42 19.31 12.02
C ASP A 301 5.66 19.55 11.15
N ASN A 302 6.84 19.03 11.48
CA ASN A 302 8.07 19.27 10.71
C ASN A 302 8.42 18.13 9.75
N GLU A 303 8.31 16.88 10.22
CA GLU A 303 8.63 15.61 9.54
C GLU A 303 10.07 15.57 8.95
N ASP A 304 11.03 16.21 9.61
CA ASP A 304 12.45 16.23 9.23
C ASP A 304 13.27 15.11 9.93
N GLU A 305 14.53 14.90 9.53
CA GLU A 305 15.39 13.85 10.11
C GLU A 305 15.65 14.08 11.61
N THR A 306 15.74 15.33 12.05
CA THR A 306 16.01 15.71 13.45
C THR A 306 14.82 15.36 14.35
N SER A 307 13.62 15.77 13.96
CA SER A 307 12.36 15.48 14.64
C SER A 307 12.03 13.99 14.58
N ARG A 308 12.33 13.30 13.48
CA ARG A 308 12.24 11.84 13.39
C ARG A 308 13.15 11.16 14.42
N ALA A 309 14.42 11.54 14.47
CA ALA A 309 15.37 10.96 15.42
C ALA A 309 14.97 11.24 16.88
N SER A 310 14.47 12.45 17.17
CA SER A 310 13.94 12.79 18.51
C SER A 310 12.75 11.91 18.87
N LEU A 311 11.80 11.75 17.95
CA LEU A 311 10.62 10.91 18.15
C LEU A 311 10.97 9.43 18.31
N ILE A 312 11.89 8.88 17.53
CA ILE A 312 12.33 7.48 17.69
C ILE A 312 12.85 7.27 19.11
N ARG A 313 13.75 8.14 19.58
CA ARG A 313 14.34 8.05 20.92
C ARG A 313 13.29 8.14 22.03
N SER A 314 12.37 9.10 21.98
CA SER A 314 11.34 9.25 23.01
C SER A 314 10.24 8.20 22.93
N PHE A 315 9.94 7.69 21.73
CA PHE A 315 9.05 6.56 21.52
C PHE A 315 9.60 5.29 22.17
N ASP A 316 10.87 4.98 21.92
CA ASP A 316 11.53 3.79 22.48
C ASP A 316 11.63 3.85 24.00
N ASP A 317 11.95 5.02 24.56
CA ASP A 317 11.90 5.25 26.00
C ASP A 317 10.47 5.01 26.54
N ALA A 318 9.47 5.72 26.00
CA ALA A 318 8.10 5.64 26.48
C ALA A 318 7.49 4.24 26.35
N ILE A 319 7.71 3.54 25.24
CA ILE A 319 7.11 2.22 25.01
C ILE A 319 7.73 1.15 25.91
N SER A 320 8.99 1.34 26.34
CA SER A 320 9.67 0.46 27.28
C SER A 320 9.04 0.51 28.68
N ARG A 321 8.49 1.67 29.08
CA ARG A 321 7.90 1.90 30.40
C ARG A 321 6.75 0.94 30.71
N LYS A 322 6.60 0.62 32.00
CA LYS A 322 5.59 -0.33 32.50
C LYS A 322 4.18 0.15 32.16
N ARG A 323 3.30 -0.74 31.68
CA ARG A 323 1.90 -0.47 31.27
C ARG A 323 1.66 0.46 30.07
N VAL A 324 2.69 1.02 29.44
CA VAL A 324 2.55 1.78 28.17
C VAL A 324 2.30 0.81 26.99
N GLY A 325 3.35 0.12 26.53
CA GLY A 325 3.29 -0.86 25.44
C GLY A 325 2.61 -0.33 24.17
N ARG A 326 1.98 -1.24 23.39
CA ARG A 326 1.35 -0.90 22.09
C ARG A 326 0.27 0.17 22.16
N ARG A 327 -0.32 0.43 23.34
CA ARG A 327 -1.33 1.48 23.51
C ARG A 327 -0.78 2.87 23.21
N LEU A 328 0.54 3.07 23.30
CA LEU A 328 1.18 4.30 22.84
C LEU A 328 0.76 4.67 21.42
N THR A 329 0.67 3.69 20.52
CA THR A 329 0.23 3.90 19.12
C THR A 329 -1.21 4.44 19.01
N PHE A 330 -2.06 4.18 20.01
CA PHE A 330 -3.44 4.69 20.04
C PHE A 330 -3.40 6.18 20.40
N GLY A 331 -2.59 6.52 21.40
CA GLY A 331 -2.34 7.90 21.81
C GLY A 331 -1.75 8.73 20.67
N LEU A 332 -0.73 8.22 19.99
CA LEU A 332 -0.13 8.87 18.82
C LEU A 332 -1.14 9.03 17.68
N TYR A 333 -1.93 7.99 17.40
CA TYR A 333 -3.00 8.07 16.43
C TYR A 333 -4.04 9.15 16.77
N TRP A 334 -4.45 9.29 18.05
CA TRP A 334 -5.41 10.33 18.43
C TRP A 334 -4.89 11.74 18.18
N ILE A 335 -3.62 12.02 18.50
CA ILE A 335 -3.08 13.38 18.43
C ILE A 335 -2.76 13.84 17.00
N ARG A 336 -2.42 12.89 16.12
CA ARG A 336 -2.06 13.13 14.71
C ARG A 336 -2.53 11.96 13.83
N PRO A 337 -3.85 11.85 13.58
CA PRO A 337 -4.48 10.67 12.95
C PRO A 337 -4.15 10.46 11.48
N HIS A 338 -3.55 11.46 10.82
CA HIS A 338 -3.06 11.35 9.44
C HIS A 338 -1.57 11.02 9.34
N THR A 339 -0.84 11.03 10.47
CA THR A 339 0.60 10.78 10.54
C THR A 339 0.88 9.41 11.12
N PHE A 340 0.19 9.04 12.19
CA PHE A 340 0.43 7.81 12.93
C PHE A 340 -0.68 6.80 12.71
N VAL A 341 -0.41 5.52 12.91
CA VAL A 341 -1.41 4.43 12.78
C VAL A 341 -1.64 3.75 14.13
N SER A 342 -2.89 3.46 14.48
CA SER A 342 -3.17 2.64 15.65
C SER A 342 -2.84 1.18 15.38
N LEU A 343 -2.09 0.53 16.27
CA LEU A 343 -1.77 -0.90 16.16
C LEU A 343 -2.66 -1.75 17.06
N ASP A 344 -3.97 -1.47 17.04
CA ASP A 344 -4.99 -2.33 17.65
C ASP A 344 -5.19 -3.61 16.81
N LYS A 345 -5.97 -4.56 17.34
CA LYS A 345 -6.18 -5.86 16.69
C LYS A 345 -6.76 -5.71 15.28
N TYR A 346 -7.71 -4.81 15.09
CA TYR A 346 -8.41 -4.66 13.83
C TYR A 346 -7.52 -4.01 12.78
N ALA A 347 -6.96 -2.84 13.09
CA ALA A 347 -6.03 -2.16 12.20
C ALA A 347 -4.82 -3.05 11.85
N SER A 348 -4.24 -3.75 12.83
CA SER A 348 -3.12 -4.67 12.58
C SER A 348 -3.48 -5.83 11.64
N THR A 349 -4.70 -6.35 11.75
CA THR A 349 -5.18 -7.44 10.90
C THR A 349 -5.37 -6.94 9.47
N PHE A 350 -6.07 -5.82 9.30
CA PHE A 350 -6.30 -5.22 7.99
C PHE A 350 -4.99 -4.80 7.29
N ILE A 351 -4.04 -4.21 8.01
CA ILE A 351 -2.70 -3.90 7.47
C ILE A 351 -1.99 -5.17 6.99
N SER A 352 -2.13 -6.28 7.72
CA SER A 352 -1.56 -7.57 7.32
C SER A 352 -2.24 -8.13 6.06
N GLU A 353 -3.56 -7.95 5.92
CA GLU A 353 -4.32 -8.32 4.71
C GLU A 353 -3.89 -7.52 3.48
N LEU A 354 -3.43 -6.28 3.66
CA LEU A 354 -2.80 -5.45 2.62
C LEU A 354 -1.37 -5.91 2.24
N GLY A 355 -0.86 -7.00 2.82
CA GLY A 355 0.49 -7.51 2.55
C GLY A 355 1.60 -6.70 3.24
N VAL A 356 1.26 -5.88 4.24
CA VAL A 356 2.23 -5.09 5.00
C VAL A 356 2.49 -5.76 6.35
N TYR A 357 3.77 -5.96 6.68
CA TYR A 357 4.14 -6.55 7.96
C TYR A 357 3.79 -5.62 9.12
N VAL A 358 3.10 -6.16 10.11
CA VAL A 358 2.85 -5.49 11.40
C VAL A 358 3.65 -6.19 12.51
N PRO A 359 4.51 -5.48 13.25
CA PRO A 359 5.26 -6.06 14.36
C PRO A 359 4.35 -6.79 15.37
N LYS A 360 4.62 -8.08 15.63
CA LYS A 360 3.92 -8.88 16.66
C LYS A 360 4.56 -8.65 18.03
N GLY A 361 4.39 -7.45 18.59
CA GLY A 361 4.99 -7.04 19.88
C GLY A 361 4.88 -5.54 20.14
N LYS A 362 5.72 -5.02 21.06
CA LYS A 362 6.03 -3.58 21.12
C LYS A 362 6.93 -3.28 19.92
N PRO A 363 6.51 -2.46 18.94
CA PRO A 363 7.42 -2.01 17.89
C PRO A 363 8.50 -1.10 18.51
N ASP A 364 9.68 -1.05 17.92
CA ASP A 364 10.59 0.09 18.11
C ASP A 364 10.12 1.29 17.28
N GLY A 365 10.66 2.47 17.58
CA GLY A 365 10.27 3.73 16.97
C GLY A 365 10.55 3.77 15.47
N GLU A 366 11.69 3.22 15.04
CA GLU A 366 12.07 3.19 13.62
C GLU A 366 11.10 2.34 12.81
N ALA A 367 10.88 1.08 13.20
CA ALA A 367 9.95 0.17 12.55
C ALA A 367 8.51 0.68 12.58
N TYR A 368 8.10 1.37 13.65
CA TYR A 368 6.78 1.97 13.75
C TYR A 368 6.59 3.12 12.76
N LEU A 369 7.56 4.03 12.66
CA LEU A 369 7.48 5.15 11.74
C LEU A 369 7.62 4.69 10.28
N ASP A 370 8.49 3.73 9.99
CA ASP A 370 8.61 3.12 8.66
C ASP A 370 7.29 2.49 8.20
N LEU A 371 6.56 1.84 9.12
CA LEU A 371 5.22 1.32 8.85
C LEU A 371 4.25 2.46 8.49
N CYS A 372 4.28 3.56 9.25
CA CYS A 372 3.45 4.73 8.97
C CYS A 372 3.78 5.34 7.59
N ASP A 373 5.07 5.46 7.27
CA ASP A 373 5.58 5.98 6.00
C ASP A 373 5.14 5.11 4.83
N ARG A 374 5.28 3.78 4.96
CA ARG A 374 4.88 2.80 3.95
C ARG A 374 3.38 2.84 3.68
N LEU A 375 2.54 2.89 4.72
CA LEU A 375 1.09 2.97 4.56
C LEU A 375 0.68 4.27 3.85
N ARG A 376 1.25 5.40 4.26
CA ARG A 376 0.99 6.70 3.63
C ARG A 376 1.43 6.72 2.17
N LEU A 377 2.52 6.04 1.83
CA LEU A 377 2.96 5.87 0.45
C LEU A 377 1.95 5.06 -0.37
N MET A 378 1.49 3.92 0.16
CA MET A 378 0.52 3.04 -0.52
C MET A 378 -0.79 3.77 -0.82
N PHE A 379 -1.27 4.62 0.07
CA PHE A 379 -2.53 5.35 -0.12
C PHE A 379 -2.53 6.33 -1.31
N ASN A 380 -1.37 6.63 -1.89
CA ASN A 380 -1.29 7.43 -3.12
C ASN A 380 -1.73 6.68 -4.38
N ASP A 381 -1.82 5.35 -4.30
CA ASP A 381 -2.34 4.48 -5.36
C ASP A 381 -3.88 4.51 -5.36
N GLU A 382 -4.46 4.91 -6.50
CA GLU A 382 -5.91 5.04 -6.67
C GLU A 382 -6.63 3.69 -6.65
N SER A 383 -5.92 2.58 -6.87
CA SER A 383 -6.49 1.23 -6.79
C SER A 383 -6.65 0.71 -5.36
N MET A 384 -6.09 1.41 -4.36
CA MET A 384 -6.19 1.00 -2.97
C MET A 384 -7.62 1.10 -2.45
N PRO A 385 -8.08 0.15 -1.62
CA PRO A 385 -9.43 0.20 -1.03
C PRO A 385 -9.58 1.31 0.03
N VAL A 386 -8.46 1.84 0.53
CA VAL A 386 -8.39 2.92 1.53
C VAL A 386 -7.30 3.91 1.14
N HIS A 387 -7.55 5.19 1.41
CA HIS A 387 -6.66 6.29 1.01
C HIS A 387 -6.23 7.19 2.17
N SER A 388 -6.39 6.76 3.43
CA SER A 388 -5.85 7.47 4.59
C SER A 388 -5.83 6.56 5.82
N LEU A 389 -5.03 6.93 6.84
CA LEU A 389 -5.01 6.20 8.11
C LEU A 389 -6.35 6.22 8.85
N PRO A 390 -7.15 7.31 8.86
CA PRO A 390 -8.52 7.29 9.37
C PRO A 390 -9.46 6.39 8.57
N HIS A 391 -9.36 6.40 7.25
CA HIS A 391 -10.15 5.52 6.41
C HIS A 391 -9.79 4.05 6.66
N LEU A 392 -8.49 3.74 6.77
CA LEU A 392 -7.99 2.40 7.14
C LEU A 392 -8.58 1.96 8.48
N SER A 393 -8.47 2.79 9.52
CA SER A 393 -8.96 2.45 10.86
C SER A 393 -10.48 2.22 10.87
N ALA A 394 -11.24 3.03 10.12
CA ALA A 394 -12.69 2.88 10.02
C ALA A 394 -13.11 1.61 9.26
N VAL A 395 -12.42 1.27 8.16
CA VAL A 395 -12.69 0.04 7.39
C VAL A 395 -12.27 -1.21 8.16
N ALA A 396 -11.16 -1.13 8.90
CA ALA A 396 -10.70 -2.23 9.74
C ALA A 396 -11.67 -2.55 10.88
N TRP A 397 -12.44 -1.57 11.34
CA TRP A 397 -13.29 -1.68 12.52
C TRP A 397 -14.63 -2.41 12.26
N ASP A 398 -15.01 -3.30 13.21
CA ASP A 398 -16.25 -4.07 13.19
C ASP A 398 -17.31 -3.45 14.15
N PRO A 399 -18.44 -2.92 13.63
CA PRO A 399 -19.46 -2.26 14.44
C PRO A 399 -20.16 -3.15 15.48
N GLU A 400 -20.09 -4.47 15.34
CA GLU A 400 -20.79 -5.39 16.25
C GLU A 400 -20.14 -5.50 17.65
N ASN A 401 -18.92 -4.97 17.85
CA ASN A 401 -18.19 -5.08 19.12
C ASN A 401 -18.35 -3.90 20.09
N GLU A 402 -19.21 -2.91 19.79
CA GLU A 402 -19.41 -1.74 20.68
C GLU A 402 -20.20 -2.06 21.97
N THR A 403 -20.71 -3.29 22.14
CA THR A 403 -21.54 -3.68 23.31
C THR A 403 -21.07 -4.90 24.11
N GLY A 404 -19.97 -5.55 23.76
CA GLY A 404 -19.56 -6.83 24.39
C GLY A 404 -18.46 -6.73 25.45
N TRP A 405 -18.71 -6.08 26.59
CA TRP A 405 -17.83 -6.18 27.77
C TRP A 405 -18.33 -7.22 28.77
N ASP A 406 -18.51 -8.47 28.33
CA ASP A 406 -18.81 -9.56 29.25
C ASP A 406 -17.51 -10.13 29.85
N THR A 407 -17.52 -10.12 31.18
CA THR A 407 -16.55 -10.66 32.10
C THR A 407 -16.32 -12.16 31.89
N GLU A 408 -15.05 -12.58 31.74
CA GLU A 408 -14.50 -13.70 32.50
C GLU A 408 -13.00 -13.86 32.26
N THR A 409 -12.23 -13.76 33.35
CA THR A 409 -10.86 -14.24 33.43
C THR A 409 -10.77 -15.41 34.41
N LYS A 410 -10.35 -16.55 33.87
CA LYS A 410 -9.55 -17.66 34.45
C LYS A 410 -10.22 -18.62 35.46
N ASN A 411 -10.19 -19.92 35.14
CA ASN A 411 -9.25 -20.90 35.74
C ASN A 411 -9.43 -22.34 35.19
N GLY A 412 -8.30 -23.02 34.91
CA GLY A 412 -8.05 -24.44 35.21
C GLY A 412 -8.78 -25.58 34.46
N GLN A 413 -7.98 -26.39 33.73
CA GLN A 413 -8.05 -27.85 33.55
C GLN A 413 -9.22 -28.50 32.76
N GLY A 414 -8.87 -29.37 31.79
CA GLY A 414 -9.72 -30.48 31.31
C GLY A 414 -10.33 -30.31 29.92
N PRO A 415 -10.58 -31.41 29.16
CA PRO A 415 -10.38 -31.46 27.72
C PRO A 415 -11.59 -31.04 26.86
N LEU A 416 -11.26 -30.67 25.60
CA LEU A 416 -12.10 -30.52 24.41
C LEU A 416 -13.56 -30.98 24.53
N GLN A 417 -14.47 -30.01 24.39
CA GLN A 417 -15.72 -30.19 23.63
C GLN A 417 -15.96 -28.95 22.76
N THR A 418 -15.80 -29.11 21.46
CA THR A 418 -16.19 -28.16 20.42
C THR A 418 -17.71 -28.13 20.32
N LYS A 419 -18.38 -27.17 20.98
CA LYS A 419 -19.73 -26.76 20.60
C LYS A 419 -19.61 -25.73 19.49
N GLY A 420 -20.01 -26.14 18.28
CA GLY A 420 -20.01 -25.31 17.09
C GLY A 420 -20.77 -24.00 17.31
N LYS A 421 -20.13 -22.87 16.97
CA LYS A 421 -20.84 -21.62 16.71
C LYS A 421 -21.58 -21.79 15.37
N PRO A 422 -22.83 -21.32 15.25
CA PRO A 422 -23.51 -21.32 13.96
C PRO A 422 -22.76 -20.38 12.99
N PRO A 423 -22.85 -20.63 11.67
CA PRO A 423 -22.19 -19.80 10.68
C PRO A 423 -22.71 -18.36 10.77
N ARG A 424 -21.78 -17.40 10.77
CA ARG A 424 -22.10 -15.97 10.64
C ARG A 424 -22.84 -15.74 9.32
N PRO A 425 -23.88 -14.89 9.27
CA PRO A 425 -24.46 -14.48 8.02
C PRO A 425 -23.41 -13.70 7.21
N VAL A 426 -23.27 -14.10 5.95
CA VAL A 426 -22.42 -13.45 4.93
C VAL A 426 -22.89 -12.00 4.80
N LYS A 427 -22.02 -11.01 5.05
CA LYS A 427 -22.25 -9.62 4.58
C LYS A 427 -22.46 -9.70 3.07
N ASP A 428 -23.47 -9.03 2.52
CA ASP A 428 -23.85 -9.07 1.10
C ASP A 428 -22.69 -8.65 0.17
N GLU A 429 -21.74 -9.56 -0.07
CA GLU A 429 -20.75 -9.44 -1.13
C GLU A 429 -21.49 -9.69 -2.44
N PRO A 430 -21.36 -8.79 -3.44
CA PRO A 430 -22.20 -8.87 -4.62
C PRO A 430 -21.95 -10.21 -5.33
N PRO A 431 -23.02 -10.93 -5.71
CA PRO A 431 -22.89 -12.22 -6.34
C PRO A 431 -22.08 -12.07 -7.64
N TYR A 432 -21.18 -13.02 -7.87
CA TYR A 432 -20.30 -13.01 -9.02
C TYR A 432 -20.28 -14.39 -9.68
N SER A 433 -20.48 -14.40 -11.00
CA SER A 433 -20.73 -15.59 -11.80
C SER A 433 -20.06 -15.46 -13.18
N VAL A 434 -20.16 -16.52 -14.00
CA VAL A 434 -19.65 -16.51 -15.37
C VAL A 434 -20.30 -15.39 -16.19
N GLU A 435 -21.56 -15.09 -15.93
CA GLU A 435 -22.31 -14.02 -16.58
C GLU A 435 -21.68 -12.65 -16.32
N ASN A 436 -21.11 -12.44 -15.11
CA ASN A 436 -20.37 -11.22 -14.81
C ASN A 436 -19.06 -11.15 -15.60
N ILE A 437 -18.34 -12.27 -15.74
CA ILE A 437 -17.10 -12.35 -16.54
C ILE A 437 -17.35 -11.95 -17.99
N VAL A 438 -18.43 -12.48 -18.59
CA VAL A 438 -18.82 -12.16 -19.97
C VAL A 438 -19.21 -10.69 -20.09
N LYS A 439 -20.00 -10.17 -19.14
CA LYS A 439 -20.44 -8.76 -19.12
C LYS A 439 -19.28 -7.78 -18.97
N GLU A 440 -18.23 -8.17 -18.24
CA GLU A 440 -17.02 -7.36 -18.03
C GLU A 440 -15.99 -7.48 -19.16
N GLY A 441 -16.36 -8.06 -20.32
CA GLY A 441 -15.53 -8.00 -21.53
C GLY A 441 -14.62 -9.19 -21.77
N CYS A 442 -15.01 -10.40 -21.33
CA CYS A 442 -14.23 -11.60 -21.65
C CYS A 442 -14.43 -12.06 -23.09
N PHE A 443 -13.33 -12.36 -23.78
CA PHE A 443 -13.35 -12.84 -25.17
C PHE A 443 -13.49 -14.37 -25.30
N LEU A 444 -13.55 -15.10 -24.18
CA LEU A 444 -13.86 -16.52 -24.18
C LEU A 444 -15.38 -16.76 -24.14
N GLU A 445 -15.82 -17.80 -24.84
CA GLU A 445 -17.21 -18.25 -24.79
C GLU A 445 -17.61 -18.73 -23.39
N ARG A 446 -18.88 -18.53 -23.04
CA ARG A 446 -19.46 -18.96 -21.76
C ARG A 446 -19.19 -20.43 -21.47
N ASP A 447 -19.39 -21.31 -22.44
CA ASP A 447 -19.19 -22.75 -22.27
C ASP A 447 -17.74 -23.10 -21.95
N ARG A 448 -16.78 -22.34 -22.53
CA ARG A 448 -15.37 -22.47 -22.21
C ARG A 448 -15.07 -22.04 -20.78
N LEU A 449 -15.66 -20.94 -20.31
CA LEU A 449 -15.50 -20.45 -18.93
C LEU A 449 -16.07 -21.46 -17.91
N VAL A 450 -17.26 -22.00 -18.18
CA VAL A 450 -17.89 -23.05 -17.34
C VAL A 450 -16.99 -24.29 -17.30
N MET A 451 -16.51 -24.75 -18.45
CA MET A 451 -15.59 -25.89 -18.52
C MET A 451 -14.31 -25.65 -17.70
N ILE A 452 -13.73 -24.45 -17.77
CA ILE A 452 -12.54 -24.09 -16.96
C ILE A 452 -12.86 -24.17 -15.46
N LEU A 453 -13.98 -23.58 -15.02
CA LEU A 453 -14.41 -23.63 -13.62
C LEU A 453 -14.66 -25.06 -13.15
N ASP A 454 -15.35 -25.89 -13.94
CA ASP A 454 -15.61 -27.30 -13.59
C ASP A 454 -14.32 -28.10 -13.45
N ARG A 455 -13.39 -27.91 -14.39
CA ARG A 455 -12.06 -28.52 -14.29
C ARG A 455 -11.30 -28.03 -13.07
N TRP A 456 -11.39 -26.75 -12.73
CA TRP A 456 -10.75 -26.19 -11.56
C TRP A 456 -11.39 -26.69 -10.25
N ARG A 457 -12.71 -26.85 -10.20
CA ARG A 457 -13.44 -27.44 -9.07
C ARG A 457 -12.95 -28.86 -8.77
N VAL A 458 -12.74 -29.67 -9.81
CA VAL A 458 -12.25 -31.05 -9.68
C VAL A 458 -10.76 -31.10 -9.36
N LYS A 459 -9.92 -30.35 -10.07
CA LYS A 459 -8.46 -30.42 -9.90
C LYS A 459 -7.93 -29.60 -8.74
N LYS A 460 -8.71 -28.64 -8.23
CA LYS A 460 -8.38 -27.64 -7.20
C LYS A 460 -7.24 -26.67 -7.56
N ASN A 461 -6.41 -27.00 -8.55
CA ASN A 461 -5.35 -26.15 -9.07
C ASN A 461 -5.45 -25.97 -10.58
N LEU A 462 -5.26 -24.73 -11.04
CA LEU A 462 -5.37 -24.31 -12.44
C LEU A 462 -4.12 -23.51 -12.85
N ILE A 463 -3.64 -23.69 -14.07
CA ILE A 463 -2.65 -22.82 -14.72
C ILE A 463 -3.28 -22.26 -15.99
N LEU A 464 -3.32 -20.94 -16.08
CA LEU A 464 -3.62 -20.20 -17.30
C LEU A 464 -2.30 -19.87 -17.99
N GLN A 465 -2.06 -20.48 -19.14
CA GLN A 465 -0.83 -20.27 -19.90
C GLN A 465 -1.12 -19.72 -21.29
N GLY A 466 -0.20 -18.95 -21.84
CA GLY A 466 -0.36 -18.39 -23.17
C GLY A 466 0.59 -17.23 -23.43
N PRO A 467 0.62 -16.73 -24.68
CA PRO A 467 1.44 -15.58 -25.04
C PRO A 467 1.13 -14.34 -24.19
N PRO A 468 2.04 -13.35 -24.11
CA PRO A 468 1.76 -12.09 -23.43
C PRO A 468 0.53 -11.40 -24.05
N GLY A 469 -0.23 -10.66 -23.24
CA GLY A 469 -1.38 -9.89 -23.71
C GLY A 469 -2.66 -10.68 -24.04
N THR A 470 -2.79 -11.93 -23.57
CA THR A 470 -4.01 -12.74 -23.72
C THR A 470 -4.99 -12.67 -22.53
N GLY A 471 -4.79 -11.70 -21.62
CA GLY A 471 -5.70 -11.46 -20.49
C GLY A 471 -5.61 -12.46 -19.34
N LYS A 472 -4.52 -13.24 -19.20
CA LYS A 472 -4.37 -14.31 -18.20
C LYS A 472 -4.60 -13.85 -16.76
N THR A 473 -3.92 -12.78 -16.34
CA THR A 473 -4.04 -12.22 -14.99
C THR A 473 -5.44 -11.69 -14.71
N TRP A 474 -6.04 -11.00 -15.69
CA TRP A 474 -7.42 -10.53 -15.60
C TRP A 474 -8.37 -11.71 -15.40
N LEU A 475 -8.28 -12.73 -16.26
CA LEU A 475 -9.16 -13.89 -16.23
C LEU A 475 -8.99 -14.72 -14.95
N ALA A 476 -7.76 -14.90 -14.44
CA ALA A 476 -7.51 -15.63 -13.19
C ALA A 476 -8.29 -15.02 -12.02
N LYS A 477 -8.25 -13.68 -11.87
CA LYS A 477 -8.96 -12.96 -10.80
C LYS A 477 -10.48 -13.06 -10.97
N LYS A 478 -11.00 -12.94 -12.19
CA LYS A 478 -12.44 -13.05 -12.45
C LYS A 478 -12.97 -14.48 -12.24
N LEU A 479 -12.23 -15.49 -12.68
CA LEU A 479 -12.54 -16.89 -12.40
C LEU A 479 -12.54 -17.17 -10.90
N ALA A 480 -11.62 -16.58 -10.14
CA ALA A 480 -11.58 -16.72 -8.67
C ALA A 480 -12.89 -16.23 -8.03
N PHE A 481 -13.36 -15.04 -8.41
CA PHE A 481 -14.65 -14.53 -7.92
C PHE A 481 -15.83 -15.40 -8.33
N ALA A 482 -15.87 -15.88 -9.57
CA ALA A 482 -16.94 -16.77 -10.04
C ALA A 482 -16.90 -18.16 -9.37
N LEU A 483 -15.71 -18.65 -9.02
CA LEU A 483 -15.54 -19.89 -8.28
C LEU A 483 -16.13 -19.76 -6.87
N ILE A 484 -15.80 -18.66 -6.19
CA ILE A 484 -16.26 -18.28 -4.85
C ILE A 484 -17.77 -17.97 -4.84
N GLY A 485 -18.30 -17.45 -5.95
CA GLY A 485 -19.70 -17.07 -6.12
C GLY A 485 -20.00 -15.61 -5.75
N SER A 486 -18.97 -14.84 -5.38
CA SER A 486 -19.09 -13.43 -4.99
C SER A 486 -17.80 -12.67 -5.25
N ARG A 487 -17.90 -11.35 -5.41
CA ARG A 487 -16.74 -10.48 -5.60
C ARG A 487 -16.12 -10.17 -4.24
N SER A 488 -15.33 -11.12 -3.74
CA SER A 488 -14.79 -11.13 -2.38
C SER A 488 -13.26 -11.03 -2.39
N PRO A 489 -12.68 -9.82 -2.41
CA PRO A 489 -11.23 -9.65 -2.41
C PRO A 489 -10.54 -10.29 -1.20
N SER A 490 -11.19 -10.32 -0.03
CA SER A 490 -10.67 -10.95 1.20
C SER A 490 -10.41 -12.46 1.07
N ARG A 491 -11.12 -13.14 0.17
CA ARG A 491 -11.01 -14.58 -0.09
C ARG A 491 -10.13 -14.92 -1.29
N VAL A 492 -9.58 -13.92 -1.96
CA VAL A 492 -8.65 -14.06 -3.08
C VAL A 492 -7.31 -13.44 -2.70
N ARG A 493 -6.25 -14.24 -2.61
CA ARG A 493 -4.90 -13.77 -2.27
C ARG A 493 -4.01 -13.72 -3.52
N PRO A 494 -3.80 -12.55 -4.14
CA PRO A 494 -2.88 -12.40 -5.25
C PRO A 494 -1.42 -12.31 -4.77
N LEU A 495 -0.53 -13.01 -5.47
CA LEU A 495 0.90 -13.07 -5.23
C LEU A 495 1.61 -13.16 -6.58
N GLN A 496 2.83 -12.65 -6.69
CA GLN A 496 3.65 -12.77 -7.91
C GLN A 496 4.95 -13.50 -7.60
N PHE A 497 5.33 -14.45 -8.45
CA PHE A 497 6.63 -15.11 -8.35
C PHE A 497 7.70 -14.25 -9.04
N HIS A 498 8.87 -14.21 -8.42
CA HIS A 498 10.06 -13.56 -8.96
C HIS A 498 11.30 -14.43 -8.67
N PRO A 499 12.43 -14.21 -9.37
CA PRO A 499 13.57 -15.13 -9.31
C PRO A 499 14.13 -15.34 -7.90
N SER A 500 14.07 -14.32 -7.05
CA SER A 500 14.56 -14.36 -5.67
C SER A 500 13.56 -14.94 -4.64
N LEU A 501 12.35 -15.34 -5.05
CA LEU A 501 11.34 -15.86 -4.12
C LEU A 501 11.73 -17.28 -3.66
N SER A 502 11.73 -17.51 -2.35
CA SER A 502 12.15 -18.78 -1.74
C SER A 502 10.99 -19.54 -1.07
N TYR A 503 11.24 -20.80 -0.69
CA TYR A 503 10.32 -21.58 0.14
C TYR A 503 10.03 -20.87 1.47
N GLU A 504 11.05 -20.24 2.04
CA GLU A 504 10.98 -19.53 3.31
C GLU A 504 10.07 -18.30 3.25
N ASP A 505 9.94 -17.68 2.08
CA ASP A 505 9.02 -16.55 1.85
C ASP A 505 7.58 -17.01 1.63
N PHE A 506 7.41 -18.13 0.92
CA PHE A 506 6.11 -18.53 0.40
C PHE A 506 5.35 -19.51 1.32
N VAL A 507 6.07 -20.47 1.90
CA VAL A 507 5.51 -21.50 2.78
C VAL A 507 5.81 -21.18 4.23
N ARG A 508 7.08 -21.24 4.65
CA ARG A 508 7.49 -20.95 6.03
C ARG A 508 9.01 -20.87 6.15
N GLY A 509 9.54 -19.93 6.94
CA GLY A 509 10.98 -19.86 7.21
C GLY A 509 11.37 -19.00 8.40
N TRP A 510 12.66 -19.06 8.75
CA TRP A 510 13.24 -18.21 9.79
C TRP A 510 13.50 -16.81 9.26
N ARG A 511 13.13 -15.80 10.03
CA ARG A 511 13.36 -14.38 9.71
C ARG A 511 14.02 -13.67 10.90
N PRO A 512 14.91 -12.70 10.66
CA PRO A 512 15.44 -11.85 11.71
C PRO A 512 14.31 -11.20 12.49
N SER A 513 14.35 -11.30 13.82
CA SER A 513 13.29 -10.78 14.68
C SER A 513 13.54 -9.34 15.16
N GLY A 514 14.76 -8.81 14.94
CA GLY A 514 15.24 -7.55 15.51
C GLY A 514 15.59 -7.62 17.01
N ASN A 515 15.39 -8.77 17.67
CA ASN A 515 15.66 -8.95 19.10
C ASN A 515 16.97 -9.71 19.34
N THR A 516 17.90 -9.14 20.11
CA THR A 516 19.19 -9.77 20.46
C THR A 516 19.05 -11.09 21.23
N ASP A 517 17.98 -11.27 22.00
CA ASP A 517 17.76 -12.48 22.82
C ASP A 517 17.14 -13.64 22.03
N ASN A 518 16.44 -13.35 20.93
CA ASN A 518 15.89 -14.38 20.04
C ASN A 518 16.02 -13.90 18.59
N PRO A 519 17.23 -13.94 18.01
CA PRO A 519 17.54 -13.24 16.75
C PRO A 519 16.74 -13.75 15.56
N LEU A 520 16.15 -14.94 15.64
CA LEU A 520 15.38 -15.55 14.58
C LEU A 520 13.97 -15.91 15.05
N LYS A 521 12.97 -15.63 14.21
CA LYS A 521 11.58 -16.03 14.43
C LYS A 521 11.08 -16.82 13.24
N LEU A 522 10.40 -17.92 13.52
CA LEU A 522 9.74 -18.71 12.49
C LEU A 522 8.45 -18.02 12.05
N MET A 523 8.30 -17.80 10.75
CA MET A 523 7.15 -17.13 10.14
C MET A 523 6.55 -17.96 9.02
N ASP A 524 5.22 -18.06 9.02
CA ASP A 524 4.46 -18.68 7.94
C ASP A 524 4.35 -17.68 6.78
N GLY A 525 4.53 -18.18 5.57
CA GLY A 525 4.38 -17.43 4.34
C GLY A 525 2.93 -17.37 3.85
N PRO A 526 2.66 -16.63 2.76
CA PRO A 526 1.32 -16.39 2.25
C PRO A 526 0.49 -17.64 1.95
N LEU A 527 1.12 -18.74 1.51
CA LEU A 527 0.40 -20.00 1.23
C LEU A 527 -0.11 -20.65 2.51
N LEU A 528 0.72 -20.75 3.56
CA LEU A 528 0.29 -21.32 4.83
C LEU A 528 -0.74 -20.44 5.54
N MET A 529 -0.62 -19.12 5.42
CA MET A 529 -1.68 -18.22 5.88
C MET A 529 -3.01 -18.54 5.18
N ALA A 530 -3.00 -18.82 3.86
CA ALA A 530 -4.23 -19.11 3.11
C ALA A 530 -4.82 -20.48 3.49
N VAL A 531 -3.95 -21.45 3.77
CA VAL A 531 -4.32 -22.75 4.35
C VAL A 531 -5.00 -22.58 5.71
N GLU A 532 -4.45 -21.71 6.57
CA GLU A 532 -5.03 -21.43 7.89
C GLU A 532 -6.39 -20.73 7.79
N ASP A 533 -6.53 -19.75 6.90
CA ASP A 533 -7.78 -19.01 6.70
C ASP A 533 -8.88 -19.92 6.12
N ALA A 534 -8.56 -20.70 5.10
CA ALA A 534 -9.49 -21.68 4.52
C ALA A 534 -9.92 -22.74 5.55
N GLY A 535 -9.01 -23.18 6.42
CA GLY A 535 -9.32 -24.15 7.48
C GLY A 535 -10.25 -23.60 8.57
N LYS A 536 -10.27 -22.28 8.80
CA LYS A 536 -11.19 -21.63 9.75
C LYS A 536 -12.61 -21.48 9.20
N GLU A 537 -12.77 -21.43 7.87
CA GLU A 537 -14.05 -21.19 7.20
C GLU A 537 -14.34 -22.29 6.15
N PRO A 538 -14.59 -23.54 6.56
CA PRO A 538 -14.69 -24.69 5.66
C PRO A 538 -15.85 -24.65 4.66
N THR A 539 -16.84 -23.77 4.87
CA THR A 539 -18.00 -23.60 3.98
C THR A 539 -17.78 -22.54 2.91
N GLN A 540 -16.66 -21.79 2.96
CA GLN A 540 -16.33 -20.73 2.03
C GLN A 540 -15.12 -21.13 1.21
N ASP A 541 -15.18 -20.92 -0.10
CA ASP A 541 -14.03 -21.16 -0.97
C ASP A 541 -13.02 -20.01 -0.87
N PHE A 542 -11.73 -20.33 -0.90
CA PHE A 542 -10.60 -19.40 -0.91
C PHE A 542 -9.72 -19.66 -2.11
N VAL A 543 -9.11 -18.62 -2.67
CA VAL A 543 -8.25 -18.72 -3.85
C VAL A 543 -6.91 -18.04 -3.62
N VAL A 544 -5.83 -18.73 -3.96
CA VAL A 544 -4.49 -18.12 -4.14
C VAL A 544 -4.25 -17.93 -5.63
N VAL A 545 -4.02 -16.68 -6.05
CA VAL A 545 -3.63 -16.33 -7.42
C VAL A 545 -2.12 -16.13 -7.46
N VAL A 546 -1.41 -16.96 -8.23
CA VAL A 546 0.04 -16.89 -8.40
C VAL A 546 0.37 -16.35 -9.79
N GLU A 547 0.70 -15.07 -9.86
CA GLU A 547 1.13 -14.42 -11.10
C GLU A 547 2.56 -14.81 -11.45
N GLU A 548 2.80 -15.03 -12.75
CA GLU A 548 4.11 -15.40 -13.30
C GLU A 548 4.73 -16.63 -12.60
N ILE A 549 3.94 -17.69 -12.41
CA ILE A 549 4.32 -18.86 -11.61
C ILE A 549 5.66 -19.51 -12.05
N ASN A 550 6.07 -19.35 -13.30
CA ASN A 550 7.35 -19.86 -13.81
C ASN A 550 8.53 -18.88 -13.72
N ARG A 551 8.35 -17.71 -13.11
CA ARG A 551 9.42 -16.72 -12.88
C ARG A 551 10.22 -16.94 -11.58
N GLY A 552 9.93 -18.03 -10.90
CA GLY A 552 10.76 -18.69 -9.90
C GLY A 552 10.69 -20.20 -10.11
N ASN A 553 11.39 -21.01 -9.31
CA ASN A 553 11.29 -22.48 -9.41
C ASN A 553 10.09 -22.99 -8.58
N PRO A 554 8.96 -23.39 -9.20
CA PRO A 554 7.77 -23.77 -8.44
C PRO A 554 8.00 -24.97 -7.54
N ALA A 555 8.78 -25.96 -7.98
CA ALA A 555 9.02 -27.16 -7.21
C ALA A 555 9.76 -26.83 -5.90
N GLN A 556 10.73 -25.93 -5.96
CA GLN A 556 11.46 -25.46 -4.77
C GLN A 556 10.58 -24.57 -3.89
N ILE A 557 9.85 -23.61 -4.48
CA ILE A 557 9.05 -22.64 -3.73
C ILE A 557 7.89 -23.32 -3.00
N PHE A 558 7.19 -24.28 -3.63
CA PHE A 558 6.09 -24.99 -2.99
C PHE A 558 6.56 -26.07 -2.00
N GLY A 559 7.75 -26.66 -2.20
CA GLY A 559 8.28 -27.71 -1.33
C GLY A 559 7.28 -28.85 -1.10
N GLU A 560 7.03 -29.17 0.17
CA GLU A 560 6.09 -30.20 0.62
C GLU A 560 4.64 -29.89 0.20
N MET A 561 4.30 -28.61 0.12
CA MET A 561 2.95 -28.18 -0.27
C MET A 561 2.58 -28.64 -1.67
N LEU A 562 3.56 -28.83 -2.56
CA LEU A 562 3.31 -29.33 -3.91
C LEU A 562 2.62 -30.71 -3.90
N THR A 563 2.92 -31.55 -2.92
CA THR A 563 2.23 -32.85 -2.76
C THR A 563 0.81 -32.65 -2.22
N LEU A 564 0.66 -31.79 -1.22
CA LEU A 564 -0.63 -31.51 -0.56
C LEU A 564 -1.62 -30.73 -1.45
N LEU A 565 -1.15 -30.12 -2.53
CA LEU A 565 -2.01 -29.47 -3.51
C LEU A 565 -2.85 -30.47 -4.33
N GLU A 566 -2.46 -31.75 -4.41
CA GLU A 566 -3.25 -32.79 -5.08
C GLU A 566 -4.65 -32.90 -4.45
N ALA A 567 -5.71 -32.91 -5.28
CA ALA A 567 -7.08 -32.85 -4.79
C ALA A 567 -7.46 -34.00 -3.83
N ASP A 568 -6.88 -35.18 -4.02
CA ASP A 568 -7.08 -36.37 -3.20
C ASP A 568 -6.21 -36.40 -1.92
N LYS A 569 -5.31 -35.43 -1.73
CA LYS A 569 -4.37 -35.35 -0.59
C LYS A 569 -4.65 -34.22 0.39
N ARG A 570 -5.81 -33.59 0.26
CA ARG A 570 -6.25 -32.43 1.04
C ARG A 570 -6.96 -32.82 2.33
N THR A 571 -6.46 -33.86 2.97
CA THR A 571 -7.06 -34.46 4.16
C THR A 571 -6.05 -34.51 5.32
N PRO A 572 -6.53 -34.52 6.58
CA PRO A 572 -5.66 -34.66 7.75
C PRO A 572 -4.80 -35.94 7.73
N GLU A 573 -5.25 -37.02 7.10
CA GLU A 573 -4.54 -38.29 7.00
C GLU A 573 -3.25 -38.18 6.18
N GLU A 574 -3.31 -37.40 5.08
CA GLU A 574 -2.20 -37.14 4.16
C GLU A 574 -1.29 -35.98 4.63
N ALA A 575 -1.59 -35.37 5.79
CA ALA A 575 -0.85 -34.24 6.32
C ALA A 575 0.66 -34.55 6.44
N LEU A 576 1.51 -33.62 5.98
CA LEU A 576 2.96 -33.75 6.01
C LEU A 576 3.58 -32.89 7.12
N THR A 577 4.74 -33.31 7.61
CA THR A 577 5.59 -32.46 8.45
C THR A 577 6.41 -31.54 7.55
N LEU A 578 6.36 -30.24 7.81
CA LEU A 578 7.13 -29.23 7.07
C LEU A 578 8.60 -29.23 7.50
N SER A 579 9.48 -28.74 6.63
CA SER A 579 10.91 -28.54 6.91
C SER A 579 11.17 -27.64 8.12
N TYR A 580 10.25 -26.69 8.40
CA TYR A 580 10.28 -25.86 9.59
C TYR A 580 9.03 -26.08 10.46
N PRO A 581 8.97 -27.15 11.26
CA PRO A 581 7.85 -27.38 12.16
C PRO A 581 7.99 -26.49 13.40
N ARG A 582 6.88 -25.94 13.89
CA ARG A 582 6.77 -25.18 15.15
C ARG A 582 7.02 -26.07 16.36
N HIS A 583 6.66 -27.35 16.25
CA HIS A 583 6.95 -28.39 17.23
C HIS A 583 7.05 -29.76 16.55
N PRO A 584 7.75 -30.75 17.13
CA PRO A 584 8.07 -32.02 16.46
C PRO A 584 6.86 -32.81 15.93
N ALA A 585 5.69 -32.66 16.55
CA ALA A 585 4.46 -33.35 16.14
C ALA A 585 3.59 -32.55 15.14
N GLU A 586 4.03 -31.38 14.67
CA GLU A 586 3.22 -30.57 13.73
C GLU A 586 3.11 -31.28 12.38
N ARG A 587 1.88 -31.40 11.91
CA ARG A 587 1.53 -31.89 10.58
C ARG A 587 0.60 -30.88 9.93
N VAL A 588 0.82 -30.57 8.67
CA VAL A 588 0.06 -29.60 7.88
C VAL A 588 -0.60 -30.31 6.71
N HIS A 589 -1.88 -30.01 6.46
CA HIS A 589 -2.60 -30.40 5.25
C HIS A 589 -3.23 -29.16 4.63
N VAL A 590 -3.53 -29.24 3.33
CA VAL A 590 -4.24 -28.18 2.60
C VAL A 590 -5.75 -28.47 2.67
N PRO A 591 -6.61 -27.51 3.07
CA PRO A 591 -8.06 -27.68 3.04
C PRO A 591 -8.65 -27.87 1.63
N ASP A 592 -9.75 -28.61 1.56
CA ASP A 592 -10.49 -28.88 0.31
C ASP A 592 -11.10 -27.63 -0.34
N ASN A 593 -11.40 -26.60 0.46
CA ASN A 593 -11.98 -25.32 0.04
C ASN A 593 -10.92 -24.28 -0.39
N LEU A 594 -9.62 -24.61 -0.35
CA LEU A 594 -8.58 -23.77 -0.93
C LEU A 594 -8.41 -24.08 -2.42
N TYR A 595 -8.20 -23.08 -3.26
CA TYR A 595 -7.93 -23.26 -4.68
C TYR A 595 -6.70 -22.46 -5.07
N VAL A 596 -5.96 -22.95 -6.07
CA VAL A 596 -4.78 -22.24 -6.60
C VAL A 596 -4.96 -22.01 -8.09
N VAL A 597 -4.73 -20.78 -8.55
CA VAL A 597 -4.62 -20.47 -9.98
C VAL A 597 -3.31 -19.77 -10.26
N GLY A 598 -2.52 -20.31 -11.19
CA GLY A 598 -1.29 -19.71 -11.66
C GLY A 598 -1.46 -19.05 -13.02
N THR A 599 -0.77 -17.95 -13.28
CA THR A 599 -0.59 -17.42 -14.65
C THR A 599 0.83 -17.70 -15.12
N MET A 600 0.97 -18.11 -16.39
CA MET A 600 2.23 -18.54 -16.95
C MET A 600 2.47 -17.91 -18.32
N ASN A 601 3.54 -17.13 -18.44
CA ASN A 601 4.02 -16.66 -19.73
C ASN A 601 4.88 -17.76 -20.37
N ILE A 602 4.56 -18.14 -21.60
CA ILE A 602 5.27 -19.22 -22.31
C ILE A 602 6.30 -18.71 -23.33
N ALA A 603 6.33 -17.39 -23.58
CA ALA A 603 7.27 -16.75 -24.51
C ALA A 603 8.66 -16.53 -23.90
N ASP A 604 8.75 -16.31 -22.59
CA ASP A 604 9.99 -15.92 -21.94
C ASP A 604 10.88 -17.14 -21.67
N ARG A 605 12.06 -17.11 -22.30
CA ARG A 605 13.07 -18.18 -22.30
C ARG A 605 13.88 -18.24 -21.00
N SER A 606 13.80 -17.21 -20.17
CA SER A 606 14.50 -17.12 -18.87
C SER A 606 13.75 -17.80 -17.72
N LEU A 607 12.55 -18.32 -17.99
CA LEU A 607 11.66 -18.90 -16.99
C LEU A 607 12.06 -20.32 -16.60
N ALA A 608 11.84 -20.68 -15.34
CA ALA A 608 12.14 -22.00 -14.83
C ALA A 608 11.29 -23.06 -15.55
N LEU A 609 11.93 -24.15 -15.97
CA LEU A 609 11.22 -25.27 -16.58
C LEU A 609 10.18 -25.83 -15.60
N VAL A 610 8.94 -25.91 -16.07
CA VAL A 610 7.86 -26.51 -15.30
C VAL A 610 8.04 -28.02 -15.28
N ASP A 611 8.46 -28.54 -14.14
CA ASP A 611 8.67 -29.98 -13.97
C ASP A 611 7.35 -30.77 -14.11
N LEU A 612 7.48 -32.03 -14.53
CA LEU A 612 6.41 -33.04 -14.60
C LEU A 612 5.65 -33.16 -13.27
N ALA A 613 6.34 -32.91 -12.15
CA ALA A 613 5.72 -32.84 -10.85
C ALA A 613 4.61 -31.79 -10.84
N LEU A 614 4.89 -30.52 -11.10
CA LEU A 614 3.89 -29.45 -11.15
C LEU A 614 2.79 -29.77 -12.17
N ARG A 615 3.17 -30.25 -13.37
CA ARG A 615 2.19 -30.55 -14.43
C ARG A 615 1.08 -31.52 -14.02
N ARG A 616 1.37 -32.50 -13.16
CA ARG A 616 0.39 -33.48 -12.70
C ARG A 616 -0.66 -32.89 -11.75
N ARG A 617 -0.31 -31.83 -11.01
CA ARG A 617 -1.13 -31.24 -9.92
C ARG A 617 -2.05 -30.13 -10.39
N PHE A 618 -1.75 -29.53 -11.53
CA PHE A 618 -2.52 -28.43 -12.10
C PHE A 618 -3.26 -28.87 -13.36
N ALA A 619 -4.48 -28.36 -13.55
CA ALA A 619 -5.11 -28.33 -14.87
C ALA A 619 -4.49 -27.20 -15.69
N PHE A 620 -4.14 -27.44 -16.95
CA PHE A 620 -3.57 -26.42 -17.84
C PHE A 620 -4.64 -25.96 -18.82
N VAL A 621 -4.76 -24.65 -18.98
CA VAL A 621 -5.65 -24.01 -19.95
C VAL A 621 -4.81 -23.07 -20.79
N ASP A 622 -4.76 -23.36 -22.08
CA ASP A 622 -4.14 -22.52 -23.08
C ASP A 622 -5.06 -21.36 -23.45
N LEU A 623 -4.50 -20.15 -23.40
CA LEU A 623 -5.14 -18.90 -23.79
C LEU A 623 -4.42 -18.36 -25.02
N GLU A 624 -5.17 -18.22 -26.10
CA GLU A 624 -4.68 -17.72 -27.38
C GLU A 624 -5.10 -16.27 -27.61
N PRO A 625 -4.38 -15.51 -28.45
CA PRO A 625 -4.90 -14.27 -29.00
C PRO A 625 -6.25 -14.51 -29.67
N ASN A 626 -7.23 -13.65 -29.42
CA ASN A 626 -8.59 -13.85 -29.87
C ASN A 626 -9.16 -12.51 -30.32
N PHE A 627 -9.30 -12.38 -31.63
CA PHE A 627 -9.86 -11.23 -32.33
C PHE A 627 -11.24 -11.57 -32.92
N GLY A 628 -11.99 -12.43 -32.23
CA GLY A 628 -13.31 -12.90 -32.64
C GLY A 628 -14.42 -11.85 -32.43
N GLU A 629 -15.66 -12.28 -32.61
CA GLU A 629 -16.85 -11.41 -32.52
C GLU A 629 -17.01 -10.76 -31.13
N PHE A 630 -16.60 -11.43 -30.05
CA PHE A 630 -16.65 -10.85 -28.69
C PHE A 630 -15.66 -9.69 -28.52
N TRP A 631 -14.43 -9.84 -29.02
CA TRP A 631 -13.44 -8.77 -29.02
C TRP A 631 -13.93 -7.60 -29.87
N HIS A 632 -14.42 -7.90 -31.08
CA HIS A 632 -14.95 -6.92 -32.01
C HIS A 632 -16.05 -6.06 -31.39
N ARG A 633 -17.09 -6.71 -30.84
CA ARG A 633 -18.20 -6.03 -30.18
C ARG A 633 -17.75 -5.19 -29.00
N TRP A 634 -16.91 -5.76 -28.13
CA TRP A 634 -16.42 -5.06 -26.94
C TRP A 634 -15.63 -3.80 -27.31
N VAL A 635 -14.64 -3.93 -28.21
CA VAL A 635 -13.83 -2.77 -28.62
C VAL A 635 -14.69 -1.73 -29.31
N SER A 636 -15.59 -2.12 -30.22
CA SER A 636 -16.48 -1.18 -30.89
C SER A 636 -17.37 -0.41 -29.91
N GLU A 637 -17.92 -1.09 -28.90
CA GLU A 637 -18.76 -0.47 -27.85
C GLU A 637 -17.97 0.45 -26.91
N GLN A 638 -16.74 0.08 -26.53
CA GLN A 638 -15.94 0.86 -25.57
C GLN A 638 -15.19 2.02 -26.22
N SER A 639 -14.69 1.84 -27.44
CA SER A 639 -13.75 2.77 -28.06
C SER A 639 -14.34 3.61 -29.19
N GLY A 640 -15.55 3.28 -29.64
CA GLY A 640 -16.20 3.95 -30.78
C GLY A 640 -15.61 3.58 -32.14
N LEU A 641 -14.65 2.64 -32.20
CA LEU A 641 -14.03 2.22 -33.46
C LEU A 641 -15.02 1.45 -34.34
N GLY A 642 -15.03 1.81 -35.64
CA GLY A 642 -15.90 1.20 -36.64
C GLY A 642 -15.55 -0.26 -36.95
N ARG A 643 -16.56 -1.06 -37.32
CA ARG A 643 -16.42 -2.49 -37.61
C ARG A 643 -15.34 -2.79 -38.65
N ASP A 644 -15.35 -2.06 -39.75
CA ASP A 644 -14.43 -2.27 -40.88
C ASP A 644 -12.97 -2.00 -40.47
N PHE A 645 -12.74 -1.01 -39.61
CA PHE A 645 -11.42 -0.69 -39.08
C PHE A 645 -10.90 -1.82 -38.17
N LEU A 646 -11.75 -2.33 -37.29
CA LEU A 646 -11.42 -3.46 -36.40
C LEU A 646 -11.17 -4.75 -37.17
N ASP A 647 -11.90 -5.00 -38.27
CA ASP A 647 -11.64 -6.14 -39.16
C ASP A 647 -10.28 -6.01 -39.85
N GLY A 648 -9.88 -4.79 -40.23
CA GLY A 648 -8.53 -4.48 -40.72
C GLY A 648 -7.44 -4.81 -39.70
N ILE A 649 -7.59 -4.37 -38.44
CA ILE A 649 -6.66 -4.70 -37.34
C ILE A 649 -6.59 -6.21 -37.12
N LYS A 650 -7.74 -6.87 -37.03
CA LYS A 650 -7.84 -8.33 -36.87
C LYS A 650 -7.05 -9.06 -37.94
N GLN A 651 -7.20 -8.70 -39.21
CA GLN A 651 -6.51 -9.34 -40.32
C GLN A 651 -4.99 -9.17 -40.18
N ARG A 652 -4.53 -7.94 -39.93
CA ARG A 652 -3.10 -7.61 -39.75
C ARG A 652 -2.46 -8.39 -38.60
N LEU A 653 -3.10 -8.45 -37.45
CA LEU A 653 -2.61 -9.19 -36.28
C LEU A 653 -2.68 -10.70 -36.49
N THR A 654 -3.65 -11.20 -37.26
CA THR A 654 -3.74 -12.61 -37.64
C THR A 654 -2.58 -13.00 -38.55
N ASP A 655 -2.26 -12.18 -39.55
CA ASP A 655 -1.16 -12.41 -40.48
C ASP A 655 0.20 -12.30 -39.77
N LEU A 656 0.37 -11.30 -38.89
CA LEU A 656 1.54 -11.20 -38.03
C LEU A 656 1.73 -12.44 -37.16
N ASN A 657 0.66 -12.89 -36.50
CA ASN A 657 0.71 -14.06 -35.62
C ASN A 657 0.98 -15.36 -36.37
N LYS A 658 0.52 -15.47 -37.64
CA LYS A 658 0.89 -16.57 -38.52
C LYS A 658 2.38 -16.54 -38.82
N ASN A 659 2.92 -15.38 -39.22
CA ASN A 659 4.34 -15.20 -39.51
C ASN A 659 5.23 -15.51 -38.29
N ILE A 660 4.82 -15.12 -37.08
CA ILE A 660 5.52 -15.45 -35.82
C ILE A 660 5.45 -16.94 -35.52
N SER A 661 4.32 -17.59 -35.79
CA SER A 661 4.12 -19.02 -35.47
C SER A 661 4.88 -19.95 -36.42
N GLU A 662 5.07 -19.53 -37.68
CA GLU A 662 5.77 -20.29 -38.74
C GLU A 662 7.29 -20.03 -38.76
N ASP A 663 7.81 -19.15 -37.90
CA ASP A 663 9.23 -18.82 -37.81
C ASP A 663 10.04 -19.91 -37.07
N ASP A 664 11.16 -20.32 -37.64
CA ASP A 664 12.02 -21.40 -37.12
C ASP A 664 12.64 -21.12 -35.73
N LEU A 665 12.87 -19.84 -35.41
CA LEU A 665 13.44 -19.40 -34.13
C LEU A 665 12.35 -19.04 -33.11
N LEU A 666 11.13 -18.73 -33.57
CA LEU A 666 9.98 -18.42 -32.72
C LEU A 666 9.01 -19.61 -32.67
N GLY A 667 7.71 -19.32 -32.57
CA GLY A 667 6.66 -20.31 -32.43
C GLY A 667 5.37 -19.70 -31.88
N PRO A 668 4.29 -20.51 -31.77
CA PRO A 668 2.96 -20.02 -31.39
C PRO A 668 2.88 -19.38 -30.01
N GLN A 669 3.87 -19.64 -29.14
CA GLN A 669 4.01 -19.04 -27.81
C GLN A 669 4.42 -17.55 -27.84
N PHE A 670 4.97 -17.07 -28.96
CA PHE A 670 5.38 -15.67 -29.17
C PHE A 670 4.30 -14.82 -29.85
N ARG A 671 3.12 -15.37 -30.13
CA ARG A 671 2.05 -14.60 -30.78
C ARG A 671 1.69 -13.35 -29.96
N VAL A 672 1.41 -12.25 -30.63
CA VAL A 672 0.95 -10.99 -30.04
C VAL A 672 -0.50 -11.14 -29.60
N GLY A 673 -0.74 -10.88 -28.30
CA GLY A 673 -2.05 -10.97 -27.67
C GLY A 673 -3.02 -9.85 -28.07
N HIS A 674 -4.29 -10.03 -27.74
CA HIS A 674 -5.34 -9.06 -28.09
C HIS A 674 -5.32 -7.79 -27.21
N SER A 675 -4.68 -7.81 -26.04
CA SER A 675 -4.68 -6.66 -25.12
C SER A 675 -4.06 -5.41 -25.71
N VAL A 676 -3.01 -5.54 -26.54
CA VAL A 676 -2.29 -4.40 -27.14
C VAL A 676 -3.16 -3.61 -28.13
N VAL A 677 -4.21 -4.24 -28.67
CA VAL A 677 -5.21 -3.59 -29.54
C VAL A 677 -6.59 -3.54 -28.88
N THR A 678 -6.65 -3.58 -27.55
CA THR A 678 -7.89 -3.42 -26.78
C THR A 678 -7.80 -2.13 -25.95
N PRO A 679 -8.21 -0.98 -26.51
CA PRO A 679 -8.14 0.30 -25.80
C PRO A 679 -9.09 0.34 -24.59
N SER A 680 -8.72 1.10 -23.57
CA SER A 680 -9.53 1.29 -22.34
C SER A 680 -10.41 2.54 -22.40
N ASP A 681 -10.14 3.45 -23.33
CA ASP A 681 -10.82 4.74 -23.49
C ASP A 681 -11.41 4.89 -24.91
N GLU A 682 -12.25 5.90 -25.09
CA GLU A 682 -12.81 6.28 -26.39
C GLU A 682 -11.70 6.79 -27.33
N ILE A 683 -11.68 6.30 -28.58
CA ILE A 683 -10.65 6.62 -29.56
C ILE A 683 -11.23 7.54 -30.63
N THR A 684 -10.75 8.79 -30.66
CA THR A 684 -11.19 9.81 -31.61
C THR A 684 -10.58 9.64 -33.00
N ASN A 685 -9.34 9.16 -33.08
CA ASN A 685 -8.63 8.90 -34.33
C ASN A 685 -8.04 7.48 -34.32
N GLY A 686 -8.78 6.53 -34.92
CA GLY A 686 -8.39 5.12 -34.94
C GLY A 686 -7.07 4.85 -35.66
N VAL A 687 -6.81 5.55 -36.77
CA VAL A 687 -5.57 5.39 -37.54
C VAL A 687 -4.36 5.83 -36.72
N GLN A 688 -4.41 7.04 -36.16
CA GLN A 688 -3.34 7.55 -35.32
C GLN A 688 -3.09 6.64 -34.11
N TRP A 689 -4.16 6.23 -33.42
CA TRP A 689 -4.06 5.33 -32.27
C TRP A 689 -3.41 3.99 -32.64
N PHE A 690 -3.84 3.36 -33.74
CA PHE A 690 -3.26 2.07 -34.14
C PHE A 690 -1.80 2.23 -34.59
N THR A 691 -1.45 3.33 -35.26
CA THR A 691 -0.05 3.65 -35.58
C THR A 691 0.80 3.78 -34.31
N GLU A 692 0.32 4.52 -33.31
CA GLU A 692 1.00 4.67 -32.01
C GLU A 692 1.18 3.31 -31.32
N VAL A 693 0.15 2.46 -31.31
CA VAL A 693 0.24 1.08 -30.77
C VAL A 693 1.31 0.25 -31.50
N VAL A 694 1.35 0.33 -32.83
CA VAL A 694 2.35 -0.40 -33.62
C VAL A 694 3.75 0.13 -33.36
N GLU A 695 3.94 1.44 -33.22
CA GLU A 695 5.26 2.05 -33.03
C GLU A 695 5.80 1.88 -31.61
N THR A 696 4.93 1.95 -30.59
CA THR A 696 5.34 2.00 -29.18
C THR A 696 5.23 0.68 -28.44
N GLU A 697 4.36 -0.25 -28.88
CA GLU A 697 4.15 -1.53 -28.20
C GLU A 697 4.55 -2.73 -29.07
N ILE A 698 3.93 -2.89 -30.25
CA ILE A 698 4.17 -4.05 -31.10
C ILE A 698 5.57 -3.96 -31.71
N GLY A 699 5.99 -2.78 -32.16
CA GLY A 699 7.26 -2.56 -32.83
C GLY A 699 8.47 -2.98 -32.00
N PRO A 700 8.64 -2.45 -30.78
CA PRO A 700 9.74 -2.85 -29.89
C PRO A 700 9.72 -4.35 -29.58
N LEU A 701 8.54 -4.94 -29.41
CA LEU A 701 8.39 -6.39 -29.21
C LEU A 701 8.92 -7.20 -30.41
N LEU A 702 8.62 -6.77 -31.64
CA LEU A 702 9.13 -7.42 -32.84
C LEU A 702 10.65 -7.25 -33.00
N ASP A 703 11.22 -6.12 -32.55
CA ASP A 703 12.67 -5.92 -32.54
C ASP A 703 13.36 -6.89 -31.57
N GLU A 704 12.73 -7.19 -30.43
CA GLU A 704 13.24 -8.21 -29.49
C GLU A 704 13.10 -9.63 -30.06
N TYR A 705 11.97 -9.94 -30.71
CA TYR A 705 11.73 -11.27 -31.28
C TYR A 705 12.66 -11.59 -32.44
N TRP A 706 12.91 -10.61 -33.30
CA TRP A 706 13.78 -10.72 -34.46
C TRP A 706 15.06 -9.89 -34.30
N PHE A 707 15.66 -9.94 -33.11
CA PHE A 707 16.89 -9.22 -32.78
C PHE A 707 18.03 -9.48 -33.78
N ASP A 708 18.21 -10.75 -34.18
CA ASP A 708 19.24 -11.15 -35.15
C ASP A 708 18.82 -10.88 -36.62
N THR A 709 17.55 -10.54 -36.87
CA THR A 709 16.98 -10.30 -38.20
C THR A 709 16.16 -9.01 -38.26
N PRO A 710 16.78 -7.83 -38.07
CA PRO A 710 16.08 -6.55 -37.93
C PRO A 710 15.27 -6.15 -39.18
N ASP A 711 15.66 -6.60 -40.36
CA ASP A 711 14.88 -6.36 -41.60
C ASP A 711 13.53 -7.08 -41.55
N LYS A 712 13.45 -8.26 -40.93
CA LYS A 712 12.19 -9.01 -40.76
C LYS A 712 11.27 -8.28 -39.79
N ALA A 713 11.80 -7.74 -38.69
CA ALA A 713 11.06 -6.88 -37.77
C ALA A 713 10.53 -5.63 -38.49
N ARG A 714 11.39 -4.93 -39.23
CA ARG A 714 10.99 -3.73 -40.00
C ARG A 714 9.87 -4.04 -40.99
N SER A 715 10.02 -5.08 -41.81
CA SER A 715 8.99 -5.47 -42.78
C SER A 715 7.67 -5.86 -42.11
N ALA A 716 7.71 -6.52 -40.95
CA ALA A 716 6.50 -6.84 -40.20
C ALA A 716 5.79 -5.58 -39.68
N LYS A 717 6.54 -4.58 -39.17
CA LYS A 717 5.97 -3.27 -38.77
C LYS A 717 5.37 -2.52 -39.95
N GLU A 718 6.08 -2.46 -41.08
CA GLU A 718 5.61 -1.80 -42.30
C GLU A 718 4.29 -2.43 -42.80
N GLU A 719 4.17 -3.76 -42.78
CA GLU A 719 2.94 -4.44 -43.20
C GLU A 719 1.77 -4.19 -42.24
N LEU A 720 2.02 -4.00 -40.94
CA LEU A 720 0.97 -3.57 -39.99
C LEU A 720 0.45 -2.16 -40.32
N LEU A 721 1.31 -1.24 -40.76
CA LEU A 721 0.93 0.15 -41.04
C LEU A 721 0.41 0.39 -42.46
N LYS A 722 0.73 -0.50 -43.39
CA LYS A 722 0.46 -0.35 -44.82
C LYS A 722 -1.02 -0.15 -45.13
N GLY A 723 -1.36 0.98 -45.76
CA GLY A 723 -2.72 1.26 -46.21
C GLY A 723 -3.67 1.78 -45.12
N LEU A 724 -3.14 2.26 -43.99
CA LEU A 724 -3.92 2.99 -42.99
C LEU A 724 -4.27 4.43 -43.43
N ASP A 725 -3.56 4.98 -44.42
CA ASP A 725 -3.76 6.33 -44.97
C ASP A 725 -4.79 6.38 -46.13
N SER A 726 -5.95 5.73 -45.97
CA SER A 726 -7.03 5.77 -47.00
C SER A 726 -8.35 6.32 -46.46
#